data_AF-A0AAD5LN61-F1
#
_entry.id   AF-A0AAD5LN61-F1
#
_cell.length_a   1.000
_cell.length_b   1.000
_cell.length_c   1.000
_cell.angle_alpha   90.00
_cell.angle_beta   90.00
_cell.angle_gamma   90.00
#
_symmetry.space_group_name_H-M   'P 1'
#
loop_
_entity.id
_entity.type
_entity.pdbx_description
1 polymer ?
#
loop_
_entity_poly.entity_id
_entity_poly.type
_entity_poly.pdbx_seq_one_letter_code
_entity_poly.pdbx_strand_id
1 'polypeptide(L)'
;MVPPASRRAQADKTSGKSLASSGLRNTLHGDVFQLRLLILFLTRGLRVGYAFQLETEMPGKGGKFDDLIFTYENRESKRKTSRYLQAKHKFDDSTKIKASDLLNESDGDFSLKKYYRSYREICKTLGDNEELKDCIIATNIGFDENDLKDNGIELVSLKNRDTILAFNSKKKSDSKIPVRYKLQNTQGTTNLYEKLEETSDMHCLAHELLKYGNKKQKLELRCDMFKRYHFALVNEEVLDLSSKTFHQNFIDNVQYLSPNAKKFRKILCDCQKVSDWNKLAFDLSKNFGKKQNEQSELNSDPVDNEEIKNFLDKLVFAVNLPNEKQLGCIISSEMGIDFNVLDSRAVSNELLIKMLNWFKEKSATTLSSGQAESLLKKTKEMMRSLRATGASIDYRNQLCKYIKFNQDAIDNMTEKLKPFLYLSTLRKKVLRIATDSPKCTAIKIVQSLKQLSDFKKDDSYLIVQGKNLREEREIVQMRNILRAKRLHYLLVVVCNDNGTEQKWHELIPENRKSKRIIIVGTNIGKASMQDKFCFCDLNRKTEAKLQSKCVQFQGPPMKVETLLDKRSEFNAIINLMSFQELLSGAIVKIPAPITSLPKKFAYIERQLEFSSYHEDFHNQLARKLGLTLEELKQKCRIDPALLGSIEWFVSDEERPNIWRKMKEILKENRTLASTVIRQENHFADKDWKSRIMIISSVAGTGKSLGYQNRLSEAY
;
A
#
# COMPACT_ATOMS: atom_id res chain seq x y z
N MET A 1 -21.08 -48.25 2.56
CA MET A 1 -20.22 -49.20 1.84
C MET A 1 -19.05 -48.44 1.26
N VAL A 2 -17.87 -48.63 1.87
CA VAL A 2 -16.58 -48.04 1.47
C VAL A 2 -15.64 -49.23 1.30
N PRO A 3 -14.93 -49.39 0.16
CA PRO A 3 -13.97 -50.48 0.03
C PRO A 3 -12.65 -50.17 0.78
N PRO A 4 -11.92 -51.19 1.24
CA PRO A 4 -10.88 -51.06 2.24
C PRO A 4 -9.50 -50.71 1.66
N ALA A 5 -8.70 -50.07 2.50
CA ALA A 5 -7.31 -49.68 2.28
C ALA A 5 -6.43 -50.88 1.88
N SER A 6 -5.78 -50.79 0.71
CA SER A 6 -4.76 -51.74 0.31
C SER A 6 -3.39 -51.32 0.85
N ARG A 7 -2.71 -52.34 1.40
CA ARG A 7 -1.40 -52.32 2.04
C ARG A 7 -0.33 -51.78 1.08
N ARG A 8 0.03 -50.50 1.22
CA ARG A 8 1.28 -49.93 0.68
C ARG A 8 1.92 -48.90 1.61
N ALA A 9 1.57 -48.97 2.89
CA ALA A 9 2.08 -48.08 3.93
C ALA A 9 2.80 -48.88 5.04
N GLN A 10 3.78 -49.70 4.67
CA GLN A 10 4.66 -50.37 5.64
C GLN A 10 5.93 -50.95 4.97
N ALA A 11 6.63 -50.13 4.20
CA ALA A 11 8.03 -50.37 3.80
C ALA A 11 8.58 -49.09 3.14
N ASP A 12 8.83 -48.04 3.93
CA ASP A 12 9.78 -46.95 3.63
C ASP A 12 9.80 -45.95 4.79
N LYS A 13 10.18 -46.48 5.96
CA LYS A 13 10.65 -45.69 7.10
C LYS A 13 12.09 -46.10 7.36
N THR A 14 13.02 -45.45 6.69
CA THR A 14 14.33 -45.04 7.24
C THR A 14 15.14 -44.31 6.16
N SER A 15 15.63 -43.10 6.51
CA SER A 15 16.75 -42.36 5.88
C SER A 15 16.56 -41.44 4.64
N GLY A 16 15.38 -41.26 4.02
CA GLY A 16 15.29 -40.49 2.76
C GLY A 16 14.70 -39.06 2.77
N LYS A 17 13.92 -38.65 3.79
CA LYS A 17 13.02 -37.47 3.67
C LYS A 17 13.47 -36.17 4.35
N SER A 18 14.47 -36.14 5.24
CA SER A 18 14.89 -34.88 5.88
C SER A 18 15.87 -34.07 5.04
N LEU A 19 16.79 -34.72 4.31
CA LEU A 19 17.87 -34.06 3.57
C LEU A 19 17.36 -33.18 2.42
N ALA A 20 16.41 -33.69 1.62
CA ALA A 20 15.83 -32.94 0.50
C ALA A 20 15.04 -31.69 0.96
N SER A 21 14.34 -31.79 2.10
CA SER A 21 13.62 -30.66 2.69
C SER A 21 14.55 -29.60 3.30
N SER A 22 15.70 -30.01 3.83
CA SER A 22 16.73 -29.11 4.35
C SER A 22 17.44 -28.33 3.24
N GLY A 23 17.72 -28.99 2.10
CA GLY A 23 18.30 -28.36 0.92
C GLY A 23 17.40 -27.27 0.35
N LEU A 24 16.12 -27.59 0.12
CA LEU A 24 15.15 -26.61 -0.42
C LEU A 24 14.93 -25.41 0.52
N ARG A 25 14.89 -25.65 1.84
CA ARG A 25 14.80 -24.57 2.83
C ARG A 25 16.04 -23.68 2.77
N ASN A 26 17.23 -24.27 2.79
CA ASN A 26 18.48 -23.51 2.74
C ASN A 26 18.59 -22.64 1.49
N THR A 27 18.21 -23.16 0.32
CA THR A 27 18.15 -22.39 -0.94
C THR A 27 17.18 -21.22 -0.81
N LEU A 28 15.95 -21.47 -0.35
CA LEU A 28 14.93 -20.42 -0.20
C LEU A 28 15.37 -19.31 0.76
N HIS A 29 16.00 -19.67 1.89
CA HIS A 29 16.51 -18.68 2.85
C HIS A 29 17.67 -17.87 2.25
N GLY A 30 18.54 -18.51 1.44
CA GLY A 30 19.59 -17.84 0.68
C GLY A 30 19.03 -16.80 -0.30
N ASP A 31 18.09 -17.19 -1.15
CA ASP A 31 17.47 -16.30 -2.14
C ASP A 31 16.77 -15.10 -1.46
N VAL A 32 16.06 -15.37 -0.36
CA VAL A 32 15.38 -14.31 0.41
C VAL A 32 16.39 -13.38 1.09
N PHE A 33 17.53 -13.90 1.55
CA PHE A 33 18.60 -13.11 2.12
C PHE A 33 19.24 -12.19 1.07
N GLN A 34 19.59 -12.71 -0.11
CA GLN A 34 20.09 -11.95 -1.25
C GLN A 34 19.10 -10.87 -1.69
N LEU A 35 17.82 -11.21 -1.85
CA LEU A 35 16.78 -10.27 -2.24
C LEU A 35 16.62 -9.11 -1.23
N ARG A 36 16.76 -9.39 0.06
CA ARG A 36 16.73 -8.36 1.10
C ARG A 36 17.98 -7.48 1.07
N LEU A 37 19.15 -8.03 0.78
CA LEU A 37 20.35 -7.22 0.54
C LEU A 37 20.19 -6.32 -0.69
N LEU A 38 19.64 -6.82 -1.79
CA LEU A 38 19.32 -6.00 -2.99
C LEU A 38 18.41 -4.82 -2.64
N ILE A 39 17.34 -5.04 -1.88
CA ILE A 39 16.45 -3.97 -1.41
C ILE A 39 17.20 -2.97 -0.51
N LEU A 40 18.10 -3.46 0.35
CA LEU A 40 18.88 -2.62 1.24
C LEU A 40 19.83 -1.70 0.46
N PHE A 41 20.57 -2.26 -0.50
CA PHE A 41 21.45 -1.50 -1.40
C PHE A 41 20.67 -0.48 -2.23
N LEU A 42 19.52 -0.87 -2.77
CA LEU A 42 18.63 0.02 -3.51
C LEU A 42 18.19 1.20 -2.64
N THR A 43 17.59 0.91 -1.49
CA THR A 43 16.95 1.94 -0.65
C THR A 43 17.97 2.85 0.01
N ARG A 44 19.06 2.29 0.58
CA ARG A 44 20.12 3.09 1.20
C ARG A 44 20.98 3.80 0.16
N GLY A 45 21.22 3.21 -1.01
CA GLY A 45 21.89 3.88 -2.13
C GLY A 45 21.15 5.14 -2.57
N LEU A 46 19.82 5.08 -2.66
CA LEU A 46 18.99 6.26 -2.94
C LEU A 46 19.03 7.29 -1.80
N ARG A 47 19.00 6.88 -0.53
CA ARG A 47 19.09 7.82 0.61
C ARG A 47 20.41 8.58 0.65
N VAL A 48 21.51 7.92 0.30
CA VAL A 48 22.82 8.59 0.16
C VAL A 48 22.84 9.50 -1.08
N GLY A 49 21.97 9.24 -2.06
CA GLY A 49 21.84 9.97 -3.31
C GLY A 49 22.87 9.54 -4.35
N TYR A 50 23.18 8.24 -4.40
CA TYR A 50 24.04 7.68 -5.44
C TYR A 50 23.28 7.56 -6.77
N ALA A 51 23.94 7.97 -7.87
CA ALA A 51 23.55 7.56 -9.20
C ALA A 51 24.16 6.17 -9.46
N PHE A 52 23.35 5.11 -9.28
CA PHE A 52 23.82 3.73 -9.31
C PHE A 52 23.17 2.86 -10.39
N GLN A 53 23.82 1.74 -10.67
CA GLN A 53 23.33 0.54 -11.32
C GLN A 53 23.48 -0.63 -10.34
N LEU A 54 22.38 -1.34 -10.10
CA LEU A 54 22.31 -2.54 -9.29
C LEU A 54 22.11 -3.73 -10.22
N GLU A 55 23.01 -4.70 -10.19
CA GLU A 55 22.97 -5.88 -11.05
C GLU A 55 23.00 -7.16 -10.20
N THR A 56 22.48 -8.25 -10.76
CA THR A 56 22.44 -9.58 -10.13
C THR A 56 22.56 -10.67 -11.19
N GLU A 57 23.26 -11.77 -10.87
CA GLU A 57 23.43 -12.96 -11.71
C GLU A 57 23.88 -12.65 -13.14
N MET A 58 24.80 -11.69 -13.30
CA MET A 58 25.26 -11.21 -14.61
C MET A 58 26.25 -12.21 -15.25
N PRO A 59 25.89 -12.89 -16.36
CA PRO A 59 26.81 -13.83 -17.00
C PRO A 59 28.07 -13.11 -17.50
N GLY A 60 29.24 -13.62 -17.10
CA GLY A 60 30.53 -13.06 -17.48
C GLY A 60 30.97 -11.82 -16.69
N LYS A 61 30.20 -11.38 -15.68
CA LYS A 61 30.58 -10.25 -14.80
C LYS A 61 30.47 -10.67 -13.33
N GLY A 62 31.49 -10.39 -12.53
CA GLY A 62 31.46 -10.63 -11.08
C GLY A 62 31.84 -12.04 -10.62
N GLY A 63 31.82 -13.05 -11.49
CA GLY A 63 32.28 -14.39 -11.15
C GLY A 63 31.50 -14.96 -9.95
N LYS A 64 32.17 -15.25 -8.83
CA LYS A 64 31.54 -15.67 -7.56
C LYS A 64 31.12 -14.49 -6.67
N PHE A 65 30.95 -13.31 -7.21
CA PHE A 65 30.45 -12.11 -6.52
C PHE A 65 29.34 -11.44 -7.33
N ASP A 66 28.58 -12.24 -8.07
CA ASP A 66 27.51 -11.82 -8.96
C ASP A 66 26.13 -11.79 -8.31
N ASP A 67 25.98 -12.28 -7.06
CA ASP A 67 24.72 -12.19 -6.31
C ASP A 67 24.22 -10.73 -6.21
N LEU A 68 25.15 -9.77 -6.12
CA LEU A 68 24.86 -8.34 -6.17
C LEU A 68 26.10 -7.57 -6.63
N ILE A 69 25.95 -6.79 -7.70
CA ILE A 69 26.95 -5.83 -8.17
C ILE A 69 26.35 -4.44 -8.07
N PHE A 70 27.00 -3.55 -7.31
CA PHE A 70 26.55 -2.18 -7.09
C PHE A 70 27.59 -1.20 -7.60
N THR A 71 27.30 -0.61 -8.76
CA THR A 71 28.16 0.37 -9.43
C THR A 71 27.55 1.75 -9.27
N TYR A 72 28.30 2.72 -8.78
CA TYR A 72 27.83 4.10 -8.61
C TYR A 72 28.89 5.12 -8.96
N GLU A 73 28.49 6.32 -9.37
CA GLU A 73 29.42 7.41 -9.60
C GLU A 73 29.88 8.00 -8.26
N ASN A 74 31.21 7.99 -8.02
CA ASN A 74 31.79 8.67 -6.89
C ASN A 74 31.68 10.19 -7.12
N ARG A 75 31.11 10.92 -6.15
CA ARG A 75 30.88 12.36 -6.27
C ARG A 75 32.17 13.17 -6.36
N GLU A 76 33.23 12.72 -5.68
CA GLU A 76 34.51 13.39 -5.61
C GLU A 76 35.36 13.10 -6.85
N SER A 77 35.58 11.81 -7.15
CA SER A 77 36.47 11.42 -8.25
C SER A 77 35.79 11.41 -9.62
N LYS A 78 34.45 11.46 -9.68
CA LYS A 78 33.65 11.28 -10.91
C LYS A 78 33.89 9.95 -11.64
N ARG A 79 34.66 9.04 -11.05
CA ARG A 79 34.87 7.69 -11.56
C ARG A 79 33.72 6.80 -11.13
N LYS A 80 33.44 5.76 -11.91
CA LYS A 80 32.54 4.69 -11.48
C LYS A 80 33.25 3.91 -10.38
N THR A 81 32.50 3.55 -9.36
CA THR A 81 32.98 2.75 -8.24
C THR A 81 32.07 1.54 -8.09
N SER A 82 32.66 0.36 -8.13
CA SER A 82 31.93 -0.91 -8.15
C SER A 82 32.19 -1.71 -6.88
N ARG A 83 31.10 -2.25 -6.34
CA ARG A 83 31.09 -3.17 -5.20
C ARG A 83 30.50 -4.48 -5.66
N TYR A 84 31.26 -5.56 -5.52
CA TYR A 84 30.81 -6.90 -5.89
C TYR A 84 30.50 -7.65 -4.60
N LEU A 85 29.42 -8.42 -4.56
CA LEU A 85 28.97 -9.07 -3.34
C LEU A 85 28.49 -10.50 -3.60
N GLN A 86 28.91 -11.40 -2.73
CA GLN A 86 28.33 -12.74 -2.57
C GLN A 86 27.57 -12.79 -1.24
N ALA A 87 26.30 -13.16 -1.31
CA ALA A 87 25.43 -13.41 -0.18
C ALA A 87 25.54 -14.88 0.26
N LYS A 88 25.83 -15.11 1.54
CA LYS A 88 25.88 -16.43 2.15
C LYS A 88 25.02 -16.48 3.39
N HIS A 89 23.96 -17.28 3.34
CA HIS A 89 23.08 -17.48 4.49
C HIS A 89 23.19 -18.90 5.04
N LYS A 90 23.36 -19.04 6.35
CA LYS A 90 23.21 -20.31 7.06
C LYS A 90 21.95 -20.28 7.91
N PHE A 91 21.10 -21.30 7.78
CA PHE A 91 19.91 -21.43 8.61
C PHE A 91 20.26 -21.61 10.09
N ASP A 92 21.27 -22.44 10.38
CA ASP A 92 21.89 -22.53 11.69
C ASP A 92 23.01 -21.50 11.81
N ASP A 93 22.74 -20.43 12.55
CA ASP A 93 23.68 -19.34 12.74
C ASP A 93 24.69 -19.59 13.88
N SER A 94 24.61 -20.72 14.59
CA SER A 94 25.56 -21.09 15.64
C SER A 94 26.93 -21.47 15.06
N THR A 95 26.93 -21.94 13.82
CA THR A 95 28.15 -22.28 13.08
C THR A 95 29.05 -21.05 12.89
N LYS A 96 30.36 -21.30 12.90
CA LYS A 96 31.40 -20.28 12.75
C LYS A 96 32.31 -20.65 11.60
N ILE A 97 32.80 -19.64 10.91
CA ILE A 97 33.75 -19.80 9.80
C ILE A 97 35.14 -20.04 10.40
N LYS A 98 35.77 -21.14 9.99
CA LYS A 98 37.09 -21.59 10.44
C LYS A 98 38.16 -21.41 9.36
N ALA A 99 39.43 -21.53 9.74
CA ALA A 99 40.56 -21.46 8.81
C ALA A 99 40.46 -22.53 7.72
N SER A 100 40.00 -23.74 8.07
CA SER A 100 39.75 -24.83 7.11
C SER A 100 38.68 -24.48 6.07
N ASP A 101 37.73 -23.61 6.39
CA ASP A 101 36.70 -23.17 5.45
C ASP A 101 37.25 -22.14 4.45
N LEU A 102 38.26 -21.36 4.85
CA LEU A 102 38.92 -20.34 4.04
C LEU A 102 40.01 -20.93 3.14
N LEU A 103 40.80 -21.88 3.67
CA LEU A 103 41.99 -22.44 3.03
C LEU A 103 41.76 -23.77 2.30
N ASN A 104 40.51 -24.23 2.17
CA ASN A 104 40.22 -25.49 1.48
C ASN A 104 40.57 -25.47 -0.02
N GLU A 105 40.88 -26.66 -0.54
CA GLU A 105 41.19 -26.92 -1.95
C GLU A 105 39.95 -26.91 -2.87
N SER A 106 38.74 -26.79 -2.31
CA SER A 106 37.47 -27.02 -3.00
C SER A 106 36.65 -25.73 -3.18
N ASP A 107 35.57 -25.80 -3.97
CA ASP A 107 34.59 -24.72 -4.18
C ASP A 107 33.70 -24.44 -2.94
N GLY A 108 34.25 -24.61 -1.73
CA GLY A 108 33.56 -24.39 -0.46
C GLY A 108 32.92 -22.99 -0.36
N ASP A 109 31.94 -22.86 0.54
CA ASP A 109 31.15 -21.63 0.69
C ASP A 109 32.01 -20.39 0.98
N PHE A 110 33.12 -20.56 1.68
CA PHE A 110 34.03 -19.48 2.09
C PHE A 110 35.46 -19.60 1.52
N SER A 111 35.66 -20.48 0.54
CA SER A 111 36.98 -20.74 -0.06
C SER A 111 37.62 -19.49 -0.65
N LEU A 112 38.79 -19.08 -0.14
CA LEU A 112 39.49 -17.91 -0.63
C LEU A 112 40.04 -18.11 -2.05
N LYS A 113 40.48 -19.33 -2.39
CA LYS A 113 40.96 -19.67 -3.74
C LYS A 113 39.90 -19.37 -4.81
N LYS A 114 38.65 -19.77 -4.53
CA LYS A 114 37.50 -19.54 -5.40
C LYS A 114 37.21 -18.05 -5.59
N TYR A 115 37.23 -17.27 -4.50
CA TYR A 115 36.99 -15.83 -4.56
C TYR A 115 38.14 -15.07 -5.21
N TYR A 116 39.37 -15.50 -4.98
CA TYR A 116 40.55 -14.91 -5.61
C TYR A 116 40.53 -15.09 -7.13
N ARG A 117 40.25 -16.31 -7.63
CA ARG A 117 40.04 -16.53 -9.07
C ARG A 117 38.97 -15.60 -9.66
N SER A 118 37.88 -15.38 -8.93
CA SER A 118 36.82 -14.46 -9.38
C SER A 118 37.27 -13.00 -9.39
N TYR A 119 38.03 -12.57 -8.39
CA TYR A 119 38.61 -11.23 -8.31
C TYR A 119 39.52 -10.94 -9.51
N ARG A 120 40.35 -11.90 -9.92
CA ARG A 120 41.24 -11.76 -11.07
C ARG A 120 40.45 -11.53 -12.36
N GLU A 121 39.36 -12.27 -12.56
CA GLU A 121 38.46 -12.08 -13.71
C GLU A 121 37.70 -10.75 -13.65
N ILE A 122 37.29 -10.29 -12.47
CA ILE A 122 36.74 -8.94 -12.28
C ILE A 122 37.77 -7.89 -12.72
N CYS A 123 39.01 -7.99 -12.27
CA CYS A 123 40.05 -7.02 -12.62
C CYS A 123 40.32 -6.93 -14.12
N LYS A 124 40.19 -8.04 -14.86
CA LYS A 124 40.31 -8.08 -16.34
C LYS A 124 39.12 -7.44 -17.06
N THR A 125 37.97 -7.30 -16.40
CA THR A 125 36.71 -6.84 -17.02
C THR A 125 36.27 -5.46 -16.57
N LEU A 126 36.94 -4.86 -15.58
CA LEU A 126 36.71 -3.47 -15.16
C LEU A 126 37.05 -2.51 -16.31
N GLY A 127 36.16 -1.54 -16.55
CA GLY A 127 36.44 -0.49 -17.54
C GLY A 127 37.48 0.52 -17.04
N ASP A 128 38.14 1.20 -17.97
CA ASP A 128 39.24 2.15 -17.67
C ASP A 128 38.86 3.27 -16.68
N ASN A 129 37.57 3.64 -16.62
CA ASN A 129 37.04 4.65 -15.69
C ASN A 129 36.24 4.05 -14.52
N GLU A 130 36.49 2.79 -14.19
CA GLU A 130 35.82 2.05 -13.13
C GLU A 130 36.84 1.57 -12.08
N GLU A 131 36.56 1.87 -10.82
CA GLU A 131 37.37 1.44 -9.70
C GLU A 131 36.63 0.36 -8.91
N LEU A 132 37.31 -0.76 -8.65
CA LEU A 132 36.83 -1.75 -7.69
C LEU A 132 37.03 -1.24 -6.26
N LYS A 133 35.93 -1.02 -5.55
CA LYS A 133 35.95 -0.63 -4.13
C LYS A 133 36.18 -1.81 -3.22
N ASP A 134 35.32 -2.81 -3.31
CA ASP A 134 35.39 -4.02 -2.50
C ASP A 134 34.70 -5.21 -3.17
N CYS A 135 35.21 -6.41 -2.86
CA CYS A 135 34.54 -7.69 -3.06
C CYS A 135 34.06 -8.17 -1.69
N ILE A 136 32.75 -8.25 -1.49
CA ILE A 136 32.13 -8.45 -0.19
C ILE A 136 31.59 -9.88 -0.08
N ILE A 137 31.93 -10.57 0.99
CA ILE A 137 31.25 -11.79 1.40
C ILE A 137 30.32 -11.41 2.55
N ALA A 138 29.02 -11.36 2.28
CA ALA A 138 28.00 -10.96 3.23
C ALA A 138 27.32 -12.18 3.85
N THR A 139 27.40 -12.34 5.16
CA THR A 139 26.87 -13.53 5.85
C THR A 139 26.35 -13.26 7.25
N ASN A 140 25.38 -14.07 7.68
CA ASN A 140 24.76 -14.00 9.00
C ASN A 140 25.56 -14.70 10.12
N ILE A 141 26.58 -15.50 9.76
CA ILE A 141 27.46 -16.15 10.73
C ILE A 141 28.76 -15.36 10.96
N GLY A 142 29.46 -15.69 12.05
CA GLY A 142 30.72 -15.05 12.44
C GLY A 142 31.92 -15.96 12.23
N PHE A 143 33.11 -15.44 12.52
CA PHE A 143 34.34 -16.21 12.57
C PHE A 143 34.53 -16.93 13.91
N ASP A 144 35.29 -18.03 13.87
CA ASP A 144 35.96 -18.61 15.03
C ASP A 144 37.33 -17.93 15.15
N GLU A 145 37.40 -16.85 15.94
CA GLU A 145 38.58 -15.98 15.98
C GLU A 145 39.83 -16.69 16.52
N ASN A 146 39.65 -17.65 17.44
CA ASN A 146 40.76 -18.43 18.00
C ASN A 146 41.32 -19.38 16.95
N ASP A 147 40.45 -20.14 16.26
CA ASP A 147 40.86 -21.05 15.19
C ASP A 147 41.59 -20.32 14.06
N LEU A 148 41.13 -19.14 13.66
CA LEU A 148 41.82 -18.33 12.66
C LEU A 148 43.21 -17.89 13.11
N LYS A 149 43.32 -17.38 14.34
CA LYS A 149 44.59 -16.91 14.91
C LYS A 149 45.59 -18.06 15.02
N ASP A 150 45.16 -19.23 15.48
CA ASP A 150 46.00 -20.43 15.60
C ASP A 150 46.49 -20.94 14.24
N ASN A 151 45.79 -20.60 13.15
CA ASN A 151 46.16 -20.91 11.78
C ASN A 151 46.80 -19.72 11.03
N GLY A 152 47.23 -18.67 11.74
CA GLY A 152 47.99 -17.55 11.18
C GLY A 152 47.17 -16.49 10.43
N ILE A 153 45.84 -16.50 10.53
CA ILE A 153 44.95 -15.54 9.88
C ILE A 153 44.49 -14.49 10.89
N GLU A 154 44.87 -13.23 10.67
CA GLU A 154 44.46 -12.09 11.48
C GLU A 154 43.20 -11.43 10.91
N LEU A 155 42.26 -11.08 11.80
CA LEU A 155 41.05 -10.33 11.45
C LEU A 155 41.22 -8.83 11.74
N VAL A 156 41.25 -8.01 10.70
CA VAL A 156 41.35 -6.55 10.85
C VAL A 156 39.97 -5.91 10.71
N SER A 157 39.44 -5.41 11.82
CA SER A 157 38.12 -4.77 11.85
C SER A 157 38.12 -3.43 11.12
N LEU A 158 37.18 -3.27 10.20
CA LEU A 158 36.96 -2.03 9.48
C LEU A 158 36.15 -1.04 10.34
N LYS A 159 36.84 -0.01 10.85
CA LYS A 159 36.25 1.04 11.70
C LYS A 159 35.43 2.07 10.91
N ASN A 160 35.57 2.13 9.59
CA ASN A 160 34.84 3.06 8.74
C ASN A 160 33.35 2.69 8.66
N ARG A 161 32.46 3.68 8.82
CA ARG A 161 31.02 3.46 8.69
C ARG A 161 30.66 3.21 7.22
N ASP A 162 30.17 2.02 6.92
CA ASP A 162 29.56 1.73 5.62
C ASP A 162 28.15 2.31 5.54
N THR A 163 27.88 3.16 4.56
CA THR A 163 26.55 3.80 4.45
C THR A 163 25.44 2.83 4.05
N ILE A 164 25.77 1.69 3.45
CA ILE A 164 24.82 0.70 2.95
C ILE A 164 24.71 -0.50 3.90
N LEU A 165 25.81 -0.98 4.47
CA LEU A 165 25.87 -2.13 5.38
C LEU A 165 26.04 -1.72 6.86
N ALA A 166 25.59 -0.52 7.25
CA ALA A 166 25.51 -0.11 8.65
C ALA A 166 24.26 -0.70 9.34
N PHE A 167 24.45 -1.32 10.50
CA PHE A 167 23.36 -1.88 11.29
C PHE A 167 23.44 -1.34 12.72
N ASN A 168 22.31 -0.87 13.25
CA ASN A 168 22.25 -0.32 14.60
C ASN A 168 22.39 -1.44 15.64
N SER A 169 23.50 -1.44 16.36
CA SER A 169 23.80 -2.36 17.47
C SER A 169 23.01 -1.95 18.72
N LYS A 170 21.69 -2.11 18.74
CA LYS A 170 20.96 -2.02 20.02
C LYS A 170 21.33 -3.25 20.84
N LYS A 171 22.20 -3.06 21.84
CA LYS A 171 22.65 -4.03 22.84
C LYS A 171 21.44 -4.70 23.51
N LYS A 172 20.93 -5.80 22.96
CA LYS A 172 20.36 -6.87 23.79
C LYS A 172 21.51 -7.84 24.06
N SER A 173 21.57 -8.39 25.27
CA SER A 173 22.72 -9.17 25.78
C SER A 173 23.20 -10.29 24.86
N ASP A 174 22.36 -10.76 23.92
CA ASP A 174 22.62 -11.92 23.07
C ASP A 174 22.68 -11.60 21.56
N SER A 175 22.58 -10.32 21.15
CA SER A 175 22.59 -9.98 19.72
C SER A 175 24.02 -9.88 19.17
N LYS A 176 24.39 -10.79 18.25
CA LYS A 176 25.64 -10.70 17.46
C LYS A 176 25.73 -9.32 16.82
N ILE A 177 26.89 -8.68 16.94
CA ILE A 177 27.12 -7.36 16.36
C ILE A 177 27.62 -7.57 14.92
N PRO A 178 26.95 -6.99 13.91
CA PRO A 178 27.46 -6.99 12.54
C PRO A 178 28.82 -6.29 12.47
N VAL A 179 29.83 -6.96 11.92
CA VAL A 179 31.20 -6.43 11.82
C VAL A 179 31.72 -6.70 10.42
N ARG A 180 32.59 -5.80 9.93
CA ARG A 180 33.31 -5.98 8.68
C ARG A 180 34.79 -6.21 8.96
N TYR A 181 35.35 -7.24 8.35
CA TYR A 181 36.76 -7.61 8.50
C TYR A 181 37.47 -7.66 7.14
N LYS A 182 38.73 -7.27 7.14
CA LYS A 182 39.72 -7.70 6.15
C LYS A 182 40.57 -8.82 6.77
N LEU A 183 41.07 -9.70 5.93
CA LEU A 183 42.02 -10.74 6.36
C LEU A 183 43.44 -10.21 6.20
N GLN A 184 44.28 -10.44 7.19
CA GLN A 184 45.72 -10.23 7.10
C GLN A 184 46.45 -11.49 7.50
N ASN A 185 47.67 -11.62 6.99
CA ASN A 185 48.54 -12.70 7.36
C ASN A 185 49.32 -12.31 8.62
N THR A 186 49.42 -13.20 9.59
CA THR A 186 50.24 -12.96 10.78
C THR A 186 51.72 -12.94 10.38
N GLN A 187 52.53 -12.09 11.00
CA GLN A 187 53.97 -12.07 10.73
C GLN A 187 54.58 -13.45 10.99
N GLY A 188 55.25 -14.02 9.98
CA GLY A 188 55.96 -15.31 10.08
C GLY A 188 55.16 -16.55 9.68
N THR A 189 53.87 -16.44 9.33
CA THR A 189 53.08 -17.53 8.75
C THR A 189 52.94 -17.35 7.24
N THR A 190 53.10 -18.37 6.41
CA THR A 190 53.05 -18.24 4.93
C THR A 190 51.80 -18.86 4.29
N ASN A 191 51.00 -19.59 5.07
CA ASN A 191 49.91 -20.45 4.57
C ASN A 191 48.87 -19.71 3.70
N LEU A 192 48.51 -18.46 4.03
CA LEU A 192 47.50 -17.71 3.26
C LEU A 192 47.98 -17.33 1.85
N TYR A 193 49.20 -16.82 1.73
CA TYR A 193 49.77 -16.39 0.44
C TYR A 193 50.08 -17.60 -0.42
N GLU A 194 50.72 -18.63 0.15
CA GLU A 194 51.00 -19.90 -0.53
C GLU A 194 49.71 -20.51 -1.11
N LYS A 195 48.62 -20.55 -0.32
CA LYS A 195 47.32 -21.07 -0.78
C LYS A 195 46.72 -20.25 -1.92
N LEU A 196 46.98 -18.95 -1.99
CA LEU A 196 46.49 -18.12 -3.10
C LEU A 196 47.39 -18.21 -4.33
N GLU A 197 48.70 -18.37 -4.17
CA GLU A 197 49.65 -18.66 -5.25
C GLU A 197 49.32 -19.96 -5.99
N GLU A 198 48.85 -20.97 -5.25
CA GLU A 198 48.35 -22.24 -5.79
C GLU A 198 47.15 -22.08 -6.76
N THR A 199 46.57 -20.89 -6.90
CA THR A 199 45.51 -20.62 -7.89
C THR A 199 46.03 -20.28 -9.30
N SER A 200 47.33 -20.06 -9.47
CA SER A 200 47.94 -19.81 -10.80
C SER A 200 47.67 -20.96 -11.77
N ASP A 201 47.64 -20.65 -13.07
CA ASP A 201 47.40 -21.65 -14.12
C ASP A 201 48.43 -22.80 -14.06
N MET A 202 49.69 -22.53 -13.73
CA MET A 202 50.72 -23.57 -13.55
C MET A 202 50.41 -24.53 -12.40
N HIS A 203 49.97 -24.03 -11.23
CA HIS A 203 49.58 -24.90 -10.11
C HIS A 203 48.33 -25.71 -10.43
N CYS A 204 47.33 -25.07 -11.07
CA CYS A 204 46.10 -25.76 -11.49
C CYS A 204 46.40 -26.85 -12.52
N LEU A 205 47.26 -26.57 -13.50
CA LEU A 205 47.70 -27.53 -14.50
C LEU A 205 48.47 -28.67 -13.86
N ALA A 206 49.36 -28.40 -12.90
CA ALA A 206 50.12 -29.43 -12.16
C ALA A 206 49.17 -30.37 -11.41
N HIS A 207 48.20 -29.83 -10.65
CA HIS A 207 47.22 -30.65 -9.93
C HIS A 207 46.36 -31.51 -10.85
N GLU A 208 45.86 -30.97 -11.97
CA GLU A 208 45.09 -31.76 -12.93
C GLU A 208 45.97 -32.84 -13.60
N LEU A 209 47.22 -32.50 -13.97
CA LEU A 209 48.15 -33.48 -14.54
C LEU A 209 48.38 -34.67 -13.59
N LEU A 210 48.66 -34.41 -12.30
CA LEU A 210 48.88 -35.45 -11.30
C LEU A 210 47.63 -36.29 -11.04
N LYS A 211 46.45 -35.65 -10.98
CA LYS A 211 45.15 -36.33 -10.79
C LYS A 211 44.86 -37.33 -11.90
N TYR A 212 45.16 -36.98 -13.15
CA TYR A 212 44.94 -37.85 -14.31
C TYR A 212 46.02 -38.92 -14.45
N GLY A 213 47.29 -38.57 -14.20
CA GLY A 213 48.41 -39.52 -14.24
C GLY A 213 48.28 -40.65 -13.23
N ASN A 214 47.89 -40.33 -11.98
CA ASN A 214 47.69 -41.33 -10.93
C ASN A 214 46.55 -42.33 -11.23
N LYS A 215 45.59 -41.94 -12.08
CA LYS A 215 44.43 -42.77 -12.45
C LYS A 215 44.54 -43.39 -13.84
N LYS A 216 45.65 -43.17 -14.56
CA LYS A 216 45.83 -43.51 -15.98
C LYS A 216 44.65 -43.07 -16.85
N GLN A 217 44.07 -41.92 -16.52
CA GLN A 217 42.90 -41.40 -17.22
C GLN A 217 43.31 -40.61 -18.47
N LYS A 218 42.39 -40.53 -19.42
CA LYS A 218 42.60 -39.80 -20.67
C LYS A 218 42.63 -38.29 -20.45
N LEU A 219 43.71 -37.65 -20.88
CA LEU A 219 43.85 -36.20 -20.99
C LEU A 219 43.02 -35.69 -22.17
N GLU A 220 41.74 -35.42 -21.88
CA GLU A 220 40.79 -34.94 -22.88
C GLU A 220 40.81 -33.41 -23.01
N LEU A 221 40.74 -32.92 -24.26
CA LEU A 221 40.72 -31.47 -24.58
C LEU A 221 39.38 -30.78 -24.24
N ARG A 222 38.43 -31.50 -23.62
CA ARG A 222 37.26 -30.88 -22.98
C ARG A 222 37.60 -30.24 -21.64
N CYS A 223 38.73 -30.61 -21.02
CA CYS A 223 39.24 -29.94 -19.83
C CYS A 223 39.88 -28.61 -20.25
N ASP A 224 39.43 -27.49 -19.66
CA ASP A 224 39.89 -26.16 -20.03
C ASP A 224 41.40 -25.98 -19.89
N MET A 225 42.01 -26.56 -18.85
CA MET A 225 43.46 -26.52 -18.64
C MET A 225 44.21 -27.23 -19.77
N PHE A 226 43.83 -28.48 -20.07
CA PHE A 226 44.49 -29.22 -21.15
C PHE A 226 44.22 -28.58 -22.49
N LYS A 227 43.00 -28.09 -22.76
CA LYS A 227 42.66 -27.34 -23.97
C LYS A 227 43.58 -26.13 -24.20
N ARG A 228 43.99 -25.42 -23.14
CA ARG A 228 44.88 -24.26 -23.26
C ARG A 228 46.36 -24.63 -23.39
N TYR A 229 46.80 -25.65 -22.65
CA TYR A 229 48.22 -25.92 -22.40
C TYR A 229 48.76 -27.21 -23.03
N HIS A 230 47.95 -28.03 -23.70
CA HIS A 230 48.42 -29.31 -24.24
C HIS A 230 49.54 -29.18 -25.27
N PHE A 231 49.53 -28.12 -26.08
CA PHE A 231 50.61 -27.85 -27.03
C PHE A 231 51.88 -27.46 -26.28
N ALA A 232 51.78 -26.53 -25.32
CA ALA A 232 52.90 -26.09 -24.50
C ALA A 232 53.54 -27.23 -23.68
N LEU A 233 52.74 -28.14 -23.13
CA LEU A 233 53.22 -29.32 -22.39
C LEU A 233 54.12 -30.23 -23.25
N VAL A 234 53.89 -30.30 -24.55
CA VAL A 234 54.73 -31.09 -25.47
C VAL A 234 55.89 -30.23 -25.99
N ASN A 235 55.60 -29.00 -26.43
CA ASN A 235 56.57 -28.09 -27.02
C ASN A 235 57.70 -27.71 -26.05
N GLU A 236 57.40 -27.60 -24.76
CA GLU A 236 58.38 -27.33 -23.71
C GLU A 236 58.92 -28.59 -23.02
N GLU A 237 58.81 -29.73 -23.70
CA GLU A 237 59.40 -31.00 -23.25
C GLU A 237 58.95 -31.42 -21.83
N VAL A 238 57.67 -31.20 -21.48
CA VAL A 238 57.09 -31.72 -20.22
C VAL A 238 56.57 -33.15 -20.43
N LEU A 239 55.81 -33.38 -21.50
CA LEU A 239 55.26 -34.68 -21.87
C LEU A 239 55.83 -35.16 -23.20
N ASP A 240 56.11 -36.45 -23.29
CA ASP A 240 56.49 -37.12 -24.52
C ASP A 240 55.27 -37.76 -25.20
N LEU A 241 55.03 -37.44 -26.47
CA LEU A 241 53.88 -37.96 -27.22
C LEU A 241 53.99 -39.46 -27.56
N SER A 242 55.22 -39.98 -27.67
CA SER A 242 55.49 -41.36 -28.10
C SER A 242 55.38 -42.33 -26.94
N SER A 243 56.06 -42.04 -25.83
CA SER A 243 56.00 -42.84 -24.59
C SER A 243 54.75 -42.56 -23.77
N LYS A 244 54.09 -41.41 -24.00
CA LYS A 244 52.95 -40.91 -23.21
C LYS A 244 53.26 -40.79 -21.71
N THR A 245 54.49 -40.45 -21.38
CA THR A 245 54.98 -40.19 -20.02
C THR A 245 55.51 -38.77 -19.92
N PHE A 246 56.05 -38.40 -18.75
CA PHE A 246 56.95 -37.24 -18.70
C PHE A 246 58.13 -37.45 -19.66
N HIS A 247 58.56 -36.37 -20.30
CA HIS A 247 59.70 -36.38 -21.20
C HIS A 247 61.00 -36.55 -20.41
N GLN A 248 62.00 -37.19 -21.02
CA GLN A 248 63.26 -37.52 -20.34
C GLN A 248 64.01 -36.26 -19.85
N ASN A 249 63.97 -35.18 -20.61
CA ASN A 249 64.57 -33.91 -20.19
C ASN A 249 63.84 -33.25 -19.01
N PHE A 250 62.54 -33.53 -18.85
CA PHE A 250 61.78 -33.06 -17.69
C PHE A 250 62.19 -33.77 -16.40
N ILE A 251 62.52 -35.05 -16.50
CA ILE A 251 62.86 -35.91 -15.37
C ILE A 251 64.31 -35.65 -14.94
N ASP A 252 65.27 -35.92 -15.83
CA ASP A 252 66.69 -36.03 -15.50
C ASP A 252 67.55 -34.89 -16.07
N ASN A 253 67.19 -34.30 -17.22
CA ASN A 253 68.02 -33.27 -17.88
C ASN A 253 67.48 -31.84 -17.71
N VAL A 254 67.18 -31.46 -16.46
CA VAL A 254 66.53 -30.18 -16.09
C VAL A 254 67.22 -28.95 -16.68
N GLN A 255 68.53 -29.00 -16.91
CA GLN A 255 69.31 -27.89 -17.46
C GLN A 255 68.84 -27.43 -18.85
N TYR A 256 68.33 -28.34 -19.69
CA TYR A 256 67.87 -28.03 -21.05
C TYR A 256 66.42 -27.55 -21.12
N LEU A 257 65.68 -27.63 -20.02
CA LEU A 257 64.31 -27.12 -19.96
C LEU A 257 64.27 -25.60 -20.09
N SER A 258 63.19 -25.10 -20.69
CA SER A 258 62.84 -23.68 -20.69
C SER A 258 62.71 -23.14 -19.25
N PRO A 259 62.81 -21.82 -19.03
CA PRO A 259 62.56 -21.23 -17.71
C PRO A 259 61.16 -21.57 -17.16
N ASN A 260 60.14 -21.60 -18.01
CA ASN A 260 58.76 -21.90 -17.62
C ASN A 260 58.57 -23.38 -17.28
N ALA A 261 59.16 -24.30 -18.05
CA ALA A 261 59.18 -25.72 -17.75
C ALA A 261 59.95 -26.02 -16.45
N LYS A 262 61.07 -25.33 -16.18
CA LYS A 262 61.79 -25.43 -14.89
C LYS A 262 60.91 -24.98 -13.72
N LYS A 263 60.19 -23.87 -13.89
CA LYS A 263 59.25 -23.37 -12.87
C LYS A 263 58.10 -24.34 -12.64
N PHE A 264 57.47 -24.83 -13.72
CA PHE A 264 56.39 -25.82 -13.66
C PHE A 264 56.85 -27.13 -13.02
N ARG A 265 58.07 -27.58 -13.33
CA ARG A 265 58.71 -28.74 -12.70
C ARG A 265 58.83 -28.58 -11.19
N LYS A 266 59.31 -27.42 -10.74
CA LYS A 266 59.40 -27.12 -9.30
C LYS A 266 58.03 -27.20 -8.62
N ILE A 267 57.01 -26.59 -9.23
CA ILE A 267 55.61 -26.65 -8.74
C ILE A 267 55.12 -28.10 -8.64
N LEU A 268 55.35 -28.91 -9.68
CA LEU A 268 54.99 -30.34 -9.67
C LEU A 268 55.69 -31.12 -8.53
N CYS A 269 56.97 -30.84 -8.26
CA CYS A 269 57.69 -31.40 -7.11
C CYS A 269 57.06 -30.99 -5.77
N ASP A 270 56.64 -29.73 -5.65
CA ASP A 270 56.07 -29.18 -4.42
C ASP A 270 54.65 -29.73 -4.17
N CYS A 271 53.84 -29.90 -5.23
CA CYS A 271 52.48 -30.45 -5.16
C CYS A 271 52.42 -31.93 -4.77
N GLN A 272 53.43 -32.72 -5.12
CA GLN A 272 53.51 -34.14 -4.76
C GLN A 272 54.96 -34.49 -4.42
N LYS A 273 55.20 -34.97 -3.20
CA LYS A 273 56.47 -35.63 -2.79
C LYS A 273 56.64 -37.00 -3.49
N VAL A 274 56.38 -37.07 -4.79
CA VAL A 274 56.48 -38.30 -5.58
C VAL A 274 57.87 -38.37 -6.17
N SER A 275 58.63 -39.36 -5.70
CA SER A 275 59.94 -39.73 -6.22
C SER A 275 59.89 -40.43 -7.59
N ASP A 276 58.69 -40.79 -8.09
CA ASP A 276 58.54 -41.76 -9.17
C ASP A 276 57.74 -41.22 -10.37
N TRP A 277 58.13 -40.07 -10.93
CA TRP A 277 57.52 -39.53 -12.16
C TRP A 277 57.56 -40.51 -13.34
N ASN A 278 58.58 -41.38 -13.36
CA ASN A 278 58.76 -42.46 -14.34
C ASN A 278 57.60 -43.50 -14.33
N LYS A 279 56.78 -43.53 -13.27
CA LYS A 279 55.62 -44.43 -13.15
C LYS A 279 54.31 -43.81 -13.64
N LEU A 280 54.30 -42.49 -13.91
CA LEU A 280 53.11 -41.79 -14.40
C LEU A 280 53.02 -41.89 -15.92
N ALA A 281 51.94 -42.51 -16.38
CA ALA A 281 51.61 -42.67 -17.80
C ALA A 281 50.22 -42.08 -18.07
N PHE A 282 50.08 -41.45 -19.22
CA PHE A 282 48.90 -40.70 -19.61
C PHE A 282 48.26 -41.33 -20.86
N ASP A 283 46.93 -41.33 -20.93
CA ASP A 283 46.27 -41.56 -22.22
C ASP A 283 46.01 -40.20 -22.88
N LEU A 284 46.51 -39.98 -24.10
CA LEU A 284 46.45 -38.69 -24.78
C LEU A 284 45.33 -38.68 -25.82
N SER A 285 44.61 -37.57 -25.92
CA SER A 285 43.62 -37.40 -26.99
C SER A 285 44.29 -37.27 -28.38
N LYS A 286 43.55 -37.57 -29.45
CA LYS A 286 44.06 -37.61 -30.84
C LYS A 286 44.69 -36.29 -31.33
N ASN A 287 44.30 -35.17 -30.72
CA ASN A 287 44.77 -33.83 -31.08
C ASN A 287 45.71 -33.21 -30.04
N PHE A 288 46.04 -33.94 -28.98
CA PHE A 288 46.98 -33.46 -27.97
C PHE A 288 48.35 -33.18 -28.60
N GLY A 289 48.97 -32.06 -28.24
CA GLY A 289 50.25 -31.62 -28.82
C GLY A 289 50.20 -31.08 -30.25
N LYS A 290 49.05 -31.03 -30.93
CA LYS A 290 48.93 -30.45 -32.28
C LYS A 290 48.53 -28.99 -32.18
N LYS A 291 49.31 -28.09 -32.80
CA LYS A 291 49.10 -26.63 -32.75
C LYS A 291 47.76 -26.23 -33.40
N GLN A 292 46.75 -25.89 -32.60
CA GLN A 292 45.47 -25.33 -33.07
C GLN A 292 44.98 -24.18 -32.16
N ASN A 293 45.44 -22.94 -32.39
CA ASN A 293 45.05 -21.75 -31.61
C ASN A 293 45.31 -21.83 -30.09
N GLU A 294 46.18 -22.76 -29.62
CA GLU A 294 46.54 -22.89 -28.21
C GLU A 294 47.77 -22.05 -27.81
N GLN A 295 48.05 -21.96 -26.50
CA GLN A 295 49.25 -21.27 -26.02
C GLN A 295 50.51 -22.00 -26.50
N SER A 296 51.44 -21.25 -27.09
CA SER A 296 52.73 -21.76 -27.57
C SER A 296 53.69 -22.12 -26.45
N GLU A 297 53.49 -21.52 -25.29
CA GLU A 297 54.36 -21.60 -24.12
C GLU A 297 53.51 -21.77 -22.85
N LEU A 298 54.10 -22.37 -21.82
CA LEU A 298 53.61 -22.41 -20.47
C LEU A 298 53.67 -20.99 -19.92
N ASN A 299 52.63 -20.21 -20.18
CA ASN A 299 52.56 -18.88 -19.60
C ASN A 299 52.59 -18.98 -18.09
N SER A 300 53.59 -18.36 -17.47
CA SER A 300 53.46 -18.00 -16.08
C SER A 300 52.35 -16.97 -16.05
N ASP A 301 51.20 -17.33 -15.50
CA ASP A 301 50.22 -16.38 -15.00
C ASP A 301 50.66 -16.08 -13.56
N PRO A 302 51.65 -15.20 -13.34
CA PRO A 302 52.28 -15.06 -12.05
C PRO A 302 51.24 -14.52 -11.09
N VAL A 303 50.83 -15.35 -10.15
CA VAL A 303 50.27 -14.85 -8.91
C VAL A 303 51.46 -14.37 -8.10
N ASP A 304 51.57 -13.06 -7.94
CA ASP A 304 52.60 -12.45 -7.09
C ASP A 304 52.00 -11.91 -5.78
N ASN A 305 52.90 -11.60 -4.84
CA ASN A 305 52.52 -11.12 -3.52
C ASN A 305 51.76 -9.79 -3.57
N GLU A 306 52.01 -8.93 -4.57
CA GLU A 306 51.34 -7.64 -4.67
C GLU A 306 49.91 -7.81 -5.19
N GLU A 307 49.67 -8.72 -6.14
CA GLU A 307 48.33 -9.10 -6.59
C GLU A 307 47.50 -9.69 -5.44
N ILE A 308 48.08 -10.63 -4.67
CA ILE A 308 47.43 -11.22 -3.50
C ILE A 308 47.11 -10.16 -2.46
N LYS A 309 48.06 -9.27 -2.17
CA LYS A 309 47.86 -8.18 -1.21
C LYS A 309 46.75 -7.24 -1.66
N ASN A 310 46.69 -6.89 -2.94
CA ASN A 310 45.61 -6.09 -3.52
C ASN A 310 44.25 -6.79 -3.41
N PHE A 311 44.20 -8.11 -3.66
CA PHE A 311 42.99 -8.88 -3.42
C PHE A 311 42.54 -8.85 -1.96
N LEU A 312 43.44 -9.13 -1.01
CA LEU A 312 43.13 -9.11 0.42
C LEU A 312 42.73 -7.72 0.91
N ASP A 313 43.26 -6.65 0.31
CA ASP A 313 42.83 -5.29 0.57
C ASP A 313 41.41 -5.00 0.06
N LYS A 314 41.02 -5.56 -1.10
CA LYS A 314 39.67 -5.38 -1.66
C LYS A 314 38.64 -6.36 -1.08
N LEU A 315 39.06 -7.51 -0.57
CA LEU A 315 38.20 -8.52 0.01
C LEU A 315 37.69 -8.09 1.39
N VAL A 316 36.37 -8.07 1.56
CA VAL A 316 35.74 -7.70 2.83
C VAL A 316 34.72 -8.75 3.25
N PHE A 317 34.88 -9.28 4.45
CA PHE A 317 33.87 -10.12 5.08
C PHE A 317 32.94 -9.25 5.91
N ALA A 318 31.65 -9.18 5.53
CA ALA A 318 30.60 -8.60 6.35
C ALA A 318 29.89 -9.74 7.09
N VAL A 319 30.28 -9.97 8.35
CA VAL A 319 29.88 -11.12 9.17
C VAL A 319 28.88 -10.71 10.25
N ASN A 320 28.25 -11.72 10.86
CA ASN A 320 27.22 -11.53 11.88
C ASN A 320 26.09 -10.59 11.41
N LEU A 321 25.84 -10.55 10.10
CA LEU A 321 24.75 -9.73 9.57
C LEU A 321 23.41 -10.21 10.13
N PRO A 322 22.42 -9.32 10.24
CA PRO A 322 21.07 -9.75 10.60
C PRO A 322 20.63 -10.84 9.62
N ASN A 323 20.02 -11.91 10.11
CA ASN A 323 19.49 -12.96 9.24
C ASN A 323 18.37 -12.41 8.34
N GLU A 324 17.89 -13.23 7.41
CA GLU A 324 16.85 -12.84 6.48
C GLU A 324 15.65 -12.23 7.22
N LYS A 325 15.12 -12.87 8.27
CA LYS A 325 13.96 -12.35 9.01
C LYS A 325 14.23 -10.99 9.64
N GLN A 326 15.39 -10.81 10.26
CA GLN A 326 15.80 -9.56 10.89
C GLN A 326 16.00 -8.45 9.85
N LEU A 327 16.61 -8.74 8.71
CA LEU A 327 16.70 -7.80 7.58
C LEU A 327 15.31 -7.35 7.12
N GLY A 328 14.33 -8.26 7.07
CA GLY A 328 12.94 -7.91 6.80
C GLY A 328 12.39 -6.84 7.75
N CYS A 329 12.61 -7.01 9.05
CA CYS A 329 12.19 -6.03 10.07
C CYS A 329 12.91 -4.68 9.93
N ILE A 330 14.20 -4.69 9.59
CA ILE A 330 14.99 -3.48 9.36
C ILE A 330 14.45 -2.73 8.16
N ILE A 331 14.27 -3.40 7.02
CA ILE A 331 13.71 -2.82 5.80
C ILE A 331 12.32 -2.25 6.09
N SER A 332 11.42 -2.99 6.75
CA SER A 332 10.10 -2.46 7.12
C SER A 332 10.22 -1.21 7.98
N SER A 333 11.08 -1.21 9.01
CA SER A 333 11.24 -0.05 9.90
C SER A 333 11.72 1.19 9.14
N GLU A 334 12.73 1.04 8.29
CA GLU A 334 13.27 2.14 7.50
C GLU A 334 12.28 2.65 6.43
N MET A 335 11.55 1.75 5.76
CA MET A 335 10.47 2.14 4.85
C MET A 335 9.32 2.86 5.56
N GLY A 336 9.03 2.49 6.81
CA GLY A 336 8.03 3.18 7.64
C GLY A 336 8.33 4.67 7.79
N ILE A 337 9.60 4.99 8.02
CA ILE A 337 10.11 6.36 8.14
C ILE A 337 10.02 7.07 6.79
N ASP A 338 10.59 6.50 5.72
CA ASP A 338 10.64 7.12 4.39
C ASP A 338 9.25 7.42 3.79
N PHE A 339 8.29 6.54 4.07
CA PHE A 339 6.93 6.64 3.54
C PHE A 339 5.97 7.36 4.51
N ASN A 340 6.40 7.64 5.74
CA ASN A 340 5.57 8.18 6.82
C ASN A 340 4.25 7.39 6.96
N VAL A 341 4.40 6.07 7.17
CA VAL A 341 3.29 5.12 7.31
C VAL A 341 3.32 4.44 8.68
N LEU A 342 2.14 4.23 9.27
CA LEU A 342 1.99 3.48 10.52
C LEU A 342 2.20 1.97 10.32
N ASP A 343 1.65 1.41 9.23
CA ASP A 343 1.92 0.03 8.83
C ASP A 343 3.00 -0.01 7.74
N SER A 344 4.23 -0.20 8.20
CA SER A 344 5.40 -0.28 7.34
C SER A 344 5.60 -1.65 6.69
N ARG A 345 4.91 -2.70 7.17
CA ARG A 345 5.01 -4.05 6.61
C ARG A 345 4.37 -4.13 5.23
N ALA A 346 3.22 -3.48 5.05
CA ALA A 346 2.54 -3.44 3.76
C ALA A 346 3.43 -2.83 2.67
N VAL A 347 4.14 -1.72 3.00
CA VAL A 347 5.08 -1.06 2.06
C VAL A 347 6.25 -1.98 1.72
N SER A 348 6.90 -2.56 2.73
CA SER A 348 8.05 -3.42 2.51
C SER A 348 7.69 -4.69 1.73
N ASN A 349 6.50 -5.25 1.98
CA ASN A 349 6.02 -6.43 1.26
C ASN A 349 5.74 -6.12 -0.21
N GLU A 350 5.11 -4.97 -0.50
CA GLU A 350 4.91 -4.56 -1.89
C GLU A 350 6.25 -4.36 -2.61
N LEU A 351 7.21 -3.68 -1.95
CA LEU A 351 8.54 -3.49 -2.51
C LEU A 351 9.25 -4.84 -2.74
N LEU A 352 9.15 -5.77 -1.80
CA LEU A 352 9.69 -7.11 -1.90
C LEU A 352 9.09 -7.87 -3.09
N ILE A 353 7.77 -7.81 -3.29
CA ILE A 353 7.09 -8.44 -4.44
C ILE A 353 7.58 -7.83 -5.74
N LYS A 354 7.70 -6.50 -5.83
CA LYS A 354 8.18 -5.84 -7.05
C LYS A 354 9.63 -6.20 -7.36
N MET A 355 10.50 -6.23 -6.34
CA MET A 355 11.89 -6.65 -6.50
C MET A 355 12.01 -8.13 -6.84
N LEU A 356 11.18 -9.01 -6.26
CA LEU A 356 11.13 -10.42 -6.61
C LEU A 356 10.68 -10.64 -8.05
N ASN A 357 9.71 -9.86 -8.54
CA ASN A 357 9.27 -9.93 -9.93
C ASN A 357 10.38 -9.50 -10.87
N TRP A 358 11.07 -8.40 -10.56
CA TRP A 358 12.27 -7.97 -11.29
C TRP A 358 13.35 -9.06 -11.28
N PHE A 359 13.65 -9.63 -10.11
CA PHE A 359 14.63 -10.70 -9.93
C PHE A 359 14.30 -11.97 -10.75
N LYS A 360 13.02 -12.25 -10.99
CA LYS A 360 12.57 -13.40 -11.79
C LYS A 360 12.55 -13.14 -13.30
N GLU A 361 12.59 -11.88 -13.73
CA GLU A 361 12.55 -11.53 -15.14
C GLU A 361 13.90 -11.89 -15.79
N LYS A 362 13.92 -12.93 -16.64
CA LYS A 362 15.14 -13.45 -17.28
C LYS A 362 15.95 -12.41 -18.07
N SER A 363 15.34 -11.30 -18.48
CA SER A 363 16.00 -10.21 -19.20
C SER A 363 16.38 -9.01 -18.33
N ALA A 364 15.99 -9.00 -17.04
CA ALA A 364 16.13 -7.85 -16.16
C ALA A 364 17.31 -8.03 -15.20
N THR A 365 18.52 -7.96 -15.73
CA THR A 365 19.73 -8.18 -14.93
C THR A 365 20.30 -6.91 -14.30
N THR A 366 19.79 -5.74 -14.69
CA THR A 366 20.25 -4.42 -14.21
C THR A 366 19.06 -3.54 -13.80
N LEU A 367 19.20 -2.83 -12.69
CA LEU A 367 18.27 -1.82 -12.18
C LEU A 367 19.00 -0.51 -11.90
N SER A 368 18.66 0.55 -12.61
CA SER A 368 19.24 1.88 -12.38
C SER A 368 18.58 2.60 -11.20
N SER A 369 19.29 3.56 -10.62
CA SER A 369 18.77 4.49 -9.61
C SER A 369 17.45 5.15 -10.03
N GLY A 370 17.32 5.63 -11.29
CA GLY A 370 16.07 6.20 -11.80
C GLY A 370 14.91 5.19 -11.88
N GLN A 371 15.19 3.93 -12.23
CA GLN A 371 14.17 2.86 -12.18
C GLN A 371 13.78 2.56 -10.73
N ALA A 372 14.74 2.53 -9.80
CA ALA A 372 14.51 2.35 -8.37
C ALA A 372 13.67 3.50 -7.76
N GLU A 373 13.94 4.75 -8.12
CA GLU A 373 13.13 5.91 -7.71
C GLU A 373 11.69 5.79 -8.24
N SER A 374 11.54 5.42 -9.51
CA SER A 374 10.23 5.18 -10.13
C SER A 374 9.46 4.08 -9.41
N LEU A 375 10.15 3.01 -9.02
CA LEU A 375 9.60 1.90 -8.24
C LEU A 375 9.07 2.37 -6.88
N LEU A 376 9.90 3.08 -6.10
CA LEU A 376 9.51 3.63 -4.79
C LEU A 376 8.37 4.65 -4.91
N LYS A 377 8.41 5.52 -5.93
CA LYS A 377 7.35 6.48 -6.21
C LYS A 377 6.02 5.79 -6.50
N LYS A 378 6.02 4.77 -7.36
CA LYS A 378 4.81 3.96 -7.66
C LYS A 378 4.28 3.28 -6.40
N THR A 379 5.15 2.71 -5.56
CA THR A 379 4.75 2.12 -4.27
C THR A 379 4.13 3.18 -3.34
N LYS A 380 4.69 4.40 -3.30
CA LYS A 380 4.17 5.50 -2.47
C LYS A 380 2.79 5.97 -2.94
N GLU A 381 2.62 6.09 -4.25
CA GLU A 381 1.33 6.43 -4.86
C GLU A 381 0.27 5.35 -4.60
N MET A 382 0.64 4.07 -4.70
CA MET A 382 -0.25 2.95 -4.39
C MET A 382 -0.71 2.99 -2.93
N MET A 383 0.21 3.17 -1.98
CA MET A 383 -0.12 3.20 -0.56
C MET A 383 -1.01 4.40 -0.19
N ARG A 384 -0.80 5.56 -0.82
CA ARG A 384 -1.71 6.72 -0.69
C ARG A 384 -3.10 6.40 -1.21
N SER A 385 -3.19 5.72 -2.35
CA SER A 385 -4.46 5.27 -2.92
C SER A 385 -5.20 4.32 -1.97
N LEU A 386 -4.51 3.29 -1.46
CA LEU A 386 -5.09 2.32 -0.52
C LEU A 386 -5.60 2.98 0.77
N ARG A 387 -4.86 3.94 1.33
CA ARG A 387 -5.29 4.69 2.51
C ARG A 387 -6.58 5.47 2.25
N ALA A 388 -6.68 6.14 1.10
CA ALA A 388 -7.88 6.86 0.71
C ALA A 388 -9.07 5.91 0.48
N THR A 389 -8.84 4.75 -0.14
CA THR A 389 -9.84 3.70 -0.27
C THR A 389 -10.35 3.25 1.09
N GLY A 390 -9.45 2.96 2.04
CA GLY A 390 -9.81 2.53 3.39
C GLY A 390 -10.68 3.57 4.11
N ALA A 391 -10.29 4.85 4.08
CA ALA A 391 -11.08 5.94 4.66
C ALA A 391 -12.46 6.10 4.00
N SER A 392 -12.51 5.96 2.66
CA SER A 392 -13.75 5.97 1.88
C SER A 392 -14.69 4.83 2.27
N ILE A 393 -14.16 3.60 2.39
CA ILE A 393 -14.92 2.41 2.81
C ILE A 393 -15.47 2.61 4.21
N ASP A 394 -14.66 3.11 5.15
CA ASP A 394 -15.11 3.37 6.52
C ASP A 394 -16.24 4.40 6.55
N TYR A 395 -16.07 5.55 5.89
CA TYR A 395 -17.12 6.57 5.82
C TYR A 395 -18.41 6.03 5.17
N ARG A 396 -18.29 5.25 4.10
CA ARG A 396 -19.43 4.59 3.45
C ARG A 396 -20.14 3.62 4.38
N ASN A 397 -19.39 2.83 5.15
CA ASN A 397 -19.96 1.90 6.12
C ASN A 397 -20.69 2.64 7.24
N GLN A 398 -20.16 3.77 7.70
CA GLN A 398 -20.85 4.65 8.65
C GLN A 398 -22.17 5.18 8.05
N LEU A 399 -22.16 5.66 6.80
CA LEU A 399 -23.36 6.12 6.11
C LEU A 399 -24.40 5.00 5.94
N CYS A 400 -24.01 3.82 5.46
CA CYS A 400 -24.94 2.71 5.23
C CYS A 400 -25.52 2.10 6.52
N LYS A 401 -24.93 2.35 7.69
CA LYS A 401 -25.53 2.01 9.00
C LYS A 401 -26.67 2.94 9.38
N TYR A 402 -26.72 4.14 8.80
CA TYR A 402 -27.67 5.19 9.17
C TYR A 402 -29.11 4.83 8.75
N ILE A 403 -29.35 4.61 7.45
CA ILE A 403 -30.66 4.27 6.87
C ILE A 403 -30.51 3.39 5.61
N LYS A 404 -31.62 2.79 5.15
CA LYS A 404 -31.69 2.07 3.87
C LYS A 404 -32.92 2.48 3.07
N PHE A 405 -32.72 2.71 1.77
CA PHE A 405 -33.78 2.96 0.80
C PHE A 405 -34.37 1.65 0.23
N ASN A 406 -35.61 1.73 -0.26
CA ASN A 406 -36.30 0.67 -0.99
C ASN A 406 -35.77 0.56 -2.43
N GLN A 407 -36.17 -0.50 -3.12
CA GLN A 407 -35.64 -0.82 -4.45
C GLN A 407 -36.02 0.25 -5.49
N ASP A 408 -37.27 0.72 -5.50
CA ASP A 408 -37.75 1.71 -6.46
C ASP A 408 -36.96 3.03 -6.38
N ALA A 409 -36.68 3.50 -5.17
CA ALA A 409 -35.89 4.71 -4.94
C ALA A 409 -34.43 4.53 -5.39
N ILE A 410 -33.86 3.34 -5.18
CA ILE A 410 -32.51 3.02 -5.63
C ILE A 410 -32.47 2.97 -7.17
N ASP A 411 -33.43 2.32 -7.81
CA ASP A 411 -33.51 2.17 -9.27
C ASP A 411 -33.71 3.53 -9.95
N ASN A 412 -34.60 4.38 -9.40
CA ASN A 412 -34.79 5.75 -9.87
C ASN A 412 -33.48 6.55 -9.84
N MET A 413 -32.74 6.49 -8.72
CA MET A 413 -31.44 7.16 -8.62
C MET A 413 -30.40 6.53 -9.56
N THR A 414 -30.40 5.21 -9.74
CA THR A 414 -29.53 4.51 -10.69
C THR A 414 -29.76 5.02 -12.12
N GLU A 415 -31.01 5.10 -12.58
CA GLU A 415 -31.34 5.61 -13.92
C GLU A 415 -30.92 7.07 -14.10
N LYS A 416 -31.08 7.92 -13.07
CA LYS A 416 -30.64 9.32 -13.11
C LYS A 416 -29.11 9.47 -13.20
N LEU A 417 -28.35 8.55 -12.60
CA LEU A 417 -26.89 8.60 -12.61
C LEU A 417 -26.28 8.04 -13.91
N LYS A 418 -26.92 7.06 -14.56
CA LYS A 418 -26.40 6.40 -15.77
C LYS A 418 -25.95 7.37 -16.87
N PRO A 419 -26.71 8.43 -17.23
CA PRO A 419 -26.27 9.37 -18.25
C PRO A 419 -24.92 10.02 -17.94
N PHE A 420 -24.72 10.46 -16.70
CA PHE A 420 -23.47 11.10 -16.30
C PHE A 420 -22.28 10.13 -16.25
N LEU A 421 -22.54 8.87 -15.86
CA LEU A 421 -21.50 7.86 -15.71
C LEU A 421 -21.07 7.25 -17.05
N TYR A 422 -21.98 7.09 -18.01
CA TYR A 422 -21.76 6.27 -19.21
C TYR A 422 -21.82 7.02 -20.55
N LEU A 423 -22.56 8.13 -20.68
CA LEU A 423 -22.62 8.82 -21.97
C LEU A 423 -21.32 9.58 -22.26
N SER A 424 -20.60 9.12 -23.27
CA SER A 424 -19.34 9.69 -23.75
C SER A 424 -19.49 11.10 -24.35
N THR A 425 -20.70 11.48 -24.77
CA THR A 425 -21.06 12.80 -25.33
C THR A 425 -21.12 13.90 -24.26
N LEU A 426 -21.35 13.54 -22.99
CA LEU A 426 -21.34 14.48 -21.88
C LEU A 426 -19.88 14.83 -21.53
N ARG A 427 -19.39 15.97 -22.04
CA ARG A 427 -18.08 16.54 -21.64
C ARG A 427 -18.05 17.00 -20.16
N LYS A 428 -19.18 16.98 -19.46
CA LYS A 428 -19.29 17.38 -18.05
C LYS A 428 -18.59 16.35 -17.15
N LYS A 429 -17.56 16.80 -16.43
CA LYS A 429 -16.81 15.98 -15.45
C LYS A 429 -17.41 16.00 -14.04
N VAL A 430 -18.31 16.93 -13.77
CA VAL A 430 -18.87 17.19 -12.44
C VAL A 430 -20.39 17.16 -12.53
N LEU A 431 -21.03 16.34 -11.70
CA LEU A 431 -22.47 16.33 -11.46
C LEU A 431 -22.73 16.96 -10.10
N ARG A 432 -23.65 17.93 -10.05
CA ARG A 432 -24.10 18.58 -8.82
C ARG A 432 -25.53 18.14 -8.51
N ILE A 433 -25.73 17.62 -7.30
CA ILE A 433 -27.04 17.18 -6.79
C ILE A 433 -27.41 18.06 -5.60
N ALA A 434 -28.38 18.96 -5.82
CA ALA A 434 -28.99 19.73 -4.75
C ALA A 434 -30.00 18.85 -3.99
N THR A 435 -29.94 18.90 -2.66
CA THR A 435 -30.79 18.07 -1.79
C THR A 435 -31.00 18.71 -0.43
N ASP A 436 -32.16 18.50 0.18
CA ASP A 436 -32.40 18.88 1.57
C ASP A 436 -31.53 18.07 2.55
N SER A 437 -31.13 16.84 2.18
CA SER A 437 -30.35 15.93 3.04
C SER A 437 -29.15 15.30 2.31
N PRO A 438 -27.96 15.93 2.37
CA PRO A 438 -26.76 15.43 1.70
C PRO A 438 -26.36 14.03 2.14
N LYS A 439 -26.50 13.71 3.43
CA LYS A 439 -26.22 12.38 3.98
C LYS A 439 -27.16 11.32 3.40
N CYS A 440 -28.47 11.60 3.34
CA CYS A 440 -29.46 10.66 2.82
C CYS A 440 -29.26 10.44 1.31
N THR A 441 -29.06 11.49 0.53
CA THR A 441 -28.77 11.39 -0.90
C THR A 441 -27.47 10.64 -1.15
N ALA A 442 -26.41 10.87 -0.35
CA ALA A 442 -25.17 10.11 -0.46
C ALA A 442 -25.38 8.60 -0.21
N ILE A 443 -26.22 8.23 0.76
CA ILE A 443 -26.60 6.82 0.99
C ILE A 443 -27.34 6.25 -0.21
N LYS A 444 -28.31 7.00 -0.77
CA LYS A 444 -29.06 6.61 -1.98
C LYS A 444 -28.11 6.35 -3.14
N ILE A 445 -27.17 7.28 -3.41
CA ILE A 445 -26.12 7.14 -4.44
C ILE A 445 -25.27 5.88 -4.19
N VAL A 446 -24.79 5.67 -2.96
CA VAL A 446 -23.98 4.49 -2.62
C VAL A 446 -24.75 3.18 -2.88
N GLN A 447 -26.04 3.14 -2.55
CA GLN A 447 -26.88 1.96 -2.82
C GLN A 447 -27.13 1.77 -4.32
N SER A 448 -27.32 2.85 -5.09
CA SER A 448 -27.48 2.81 -6.55
C SER A 448 -26.21 2.38 -7.27
N LEU A 449 -25.05 2.91 -6.88
CA LEU A 449 -23.76 2.51 -7.46
C LEU A 449 -23.50 1.01 -7.30
N LYS A 450 -23.93 0.38 -6.21
CA LYS A 450 -23.77 -1.08 -6.01
C LYS A 450 -24.54 -1.94 -7.02
N GLN A 451 -25.56 -1.40 -7.68
CA GLN A 451 -26.30 -2.11 -8.73
C GLN A 451 -25.50 -2.12 -10.05
N LEU A 452 -24.63 -1.15 -10.27
CA LEU A 452 -23.84 -1.01 -11.49
C LEU A 452 -22.58 -1.88 -11.44
N SER A 453 -22.32 -2.66 -12.48
CA SER A 453 -21.20 -3.62 -12.53
C SER A 453 -19.84 -2.99 -12.26
N ASP A 454 -19.60 -1.78 -12.77
CA ASP A 454 -18.31 -1.10 -12.65
C ASP A 454 -18.02 -0.59 -11.24
N PHE A 455 -19.06 -0.46 -10.42
CA PHE A 455 -18.99 0.10 -9.07
C PHE A 455 -19.25 -0.92 -7.95
N LYS A 456 -19.29 -2.21 -8.30
CA LYS A 456 -19.45 -3.32 -7.31
C LYS A 456 -18.23 -3.49 -6.42
N LYS A 457 -17.02 -3.21 -6.93
CA LYS A 457 -15.78 -3.33 -6.13
C LYS A 457 -15.64 -2.14 -5.19
N ASP A 458 -15.10 -2.38 -4.00
CA ASP A 458 -15.01 -1.34 -2.97
C ASP A 458 -14.04 -0.21 -3.31
N ASP A 459 -13.08 -0.44 -4.22
CA ASP A 459 -12.08 0.50 -4.72
C ASP A 459 -12.44 1.14 -6.08
N SER A 460 -13.68 0.94 -6.54
CA SER A 460 -14.15 1.49 -7.82
C SER A 460 -14.44 3.00 -7.77
N TYR A 461 -14.84 3.51 -6.60
CA TYR A 461 -15.12 4.92 -6.34
C TYR A 461 -14.71 5.32 -4.91
N LEU A 462 -14.47 6.62 -4.74
CA LEU A 462 -14.20 7.22 -3.44
C LEU A 462 -15.41 8.04 -2.97
N ILE A 463 -15.68 8.03 -1.67
CA ILE A 463 -16.64 8.93 -1.03
C ILE A 463 -15.98 9.62 0.16
N VAL A 464 -16.12 10.95 0.25
CA VAL A 464 -15.48 11.77 1.27
C VAL A 464 -16.42 12.86 1.77
N GLN A 465 -16.20 13.32 3.00
CA GLN A 465 -16.86 14.51 3.54
C GLN A 465 -16.16 15.75 2.99
N GLY A 466 -16.92 16.75 2.55
CA GLY A 466 -16.37 18.00 2.01
C GLY A 466 -15.46 18.74 2.99
N LYS A 467 -15.67 18.59 4.31
CA LYS A 467 -14.79 19.18 5.33
C LYS A 467 -13.38 18.61 5.36
N ASN A 468 -13.17 17.38 4.86
CA ASN A 468 -11.86 16.70 4.80
C ASN A 468 -11.05 17.09 3.54
N LEU A 469 -11.49 18.12 2.83
CA LEU A 469 -10.81 18.65 1.66
C LEU A 469 -10.80 20.19 1.71
N ARG A 470 -10.75 20.77 2.91
CA ARG A 470 -10.70 22.24 3.08
C ARG A 470 -9.28 22.78 2.95
N GLU A 471 -8.30 21.98 3.32
CA GLU A 471 -6.90 22.37 3.25
C GLU A 471 -6.31 22.08 1.87
N GLU A 472 -5.48 23.00 1.35
CA GLU A 472 -4.80 22.82 0.05
C GLU A 472 -3.99 21.52 0.00
N ARG A 473 -3.40 21.11 1.13
CA ARG A 473 -2.66 19.85 1.26
C ARG A 473 -3.54 18.64 0.95
N GLU A 474 -4.77 18.61 1.47
CA GLU A 474 -5.73 17.52 1.25
C GLU A 474 -6.24 17.49 -0.19
N ILE A 475 -6.50 18.68 -0.76
CA ILE A 475 -6.89 18.86 -2.17
C ILE A 475 -5.78 18.32 -3.08
N VAL A 476 -4.52 18.71 -2.87
CA VAL A 476 -3.36 18.23 -3.64
C VAL A 476 -3.21 16.71 -3.49
N GLN A 477 -3.39 16.17 -2.29
CA GLN A 477 -3.32 14.72 -2.06
C GLN A 477 -4.41 13.97 -2.84
N MET A 478 -5.65 14.45 -2.78
CA MET A 478 -6.78 13.87 -3.51
C MET A 478 -6.58 13.97 -5.03
N ARG A 479 -6.12 15.13 -5.52
CA ARG A 479 -5.77 15.34 -6.94
C ARG A 479 -4.71 14.34 -7.40
N ASN A 480 -3.70 14.07 -6.59
CA ASN A 480 -2.67 13.07 -6.90
C ASN A 480 -3.22 11.63 -6.93
N ILE A 481 -4.18 11.29 -6.07
CA ILE A 481 -4.85 9.98 -6.10
C ILE A 481 -5.69 9.84 -7.38
N LEU A 482 -6.48 10.84 -7.74
CA LEU A 482 -7.32 10.83 -8.96
C LEU A 482 -6.51 10.92 -10.26
N ARG A 483 -5.25 11.39 -10.20
CA ARG A 483 -4.30 11.34 -11.32
C ARG A 483 -3.90 9.91 -11.70
N ALA A 484 -4.03 8.93 -10.81
CA ALA A 484 -3.68 7.55 -11.10
C ALA A 484 -4.51 6.97 -12.26
N LYS A 485 -3.86 6.26 -13.19
CA LYS A 485 -4.49 5.79 -14.45
C LYS A 485 -5.62 4.79 -14.25
N ARG A 486 -5.54 3.91 -13.25
CA ARG A 486 -6.31 2.64 -13.20
C ARG A 486 -7.32 2.49 -12.06
N LEU A 487 -7.38 3.41 -11.09
CA LEU A 487 -8.22 3.25 -9.88
C LEU A 487 -9.10 4.49 -9.64
N HIS A 488 -10.24 4.33 -8.96
CA HIS A 488 -11.13 5.41 -8.52
C HIS A 488 -11.71 6.23 -9.67
N TYR A 489 -12.67 5.70 -10.42
CA TYR A 489 -13.25 6.39 -11.58
C TYR A 489 -14.21 7.52 -11.20
N LEU A 490 -14.73 7.44 -9.99
CA LEU A 490 -15.70 8.37 -9.44
C LEU A 490 -15.27 8.83 -8.05
N LEU A 491 -15.41 10.13 -7.77
CA LEU A 491 -15.34 10.71 -6.43
C LEU A 491 -16.70 11.30 -6.06
N VAL A 492 -17.24 10.93 -4.91
CA VAL A 492 -18.47 11.49 -4.32
C VAL A 492 -18.08 12.38 -3.15
N VAL A 493 -18.42 13.66 -3.22
CA VAL A 493 -18.16 14.65 -2.17
C VAL A 493 -19.47 15.01 -1.50
N VAL A 494 -19.55 14.77 -0.18
CA VAL A 494 -20.74 15.04 0.63
C VAL A 494 -20.54 16.32 1.44
N CYS A 495 -21.23 17.39 1.06
CA CYS A 495 -21.15 18.71 1.69
C CYS A 495 -22.32 18.88 2.67
N ASN A 496 -22.04 18.73 3.98
CA ASN A 496 -23.05 18.91 5.03
C ASN A 496 -23.18 20.37 5.52
N ASP A 497 -22.23 21.24 5.15
CA ASP A 497 -22.16 22.63 5.62
C ASP A 497 -22.24 23.58 4.40
N ASN A 498 -22.69 24.83 4.61
CA ASN A 498 -22.73 25.90 3.60
C ASN A 498 -21.33 26.43 3.19
N GLY A 499 -20.31 25.56 3.20
CA GLY A 499 -18.93 25.92 2.90
C GLY A 499 -18.74 26.35 1.45
N THR A 500 -17.87 27.34 1.25
CA THR A 500 -17.56 27.96 -0.05
C THR A 500 -17.05 26.93 -1.06
N GLU A 501 -17.66 26.96 -2.24
CA GLU A 501 -17.61 25.95 -3.30
C GLU A 501 -16.31 25.93 -4.14
N GLN A 502 -15.22 26.53 -3.66
CA GLN A 502 -14.10 26.85 -4.55
C GLN A 502 -13.16 25.67 -4.81
N LYS A 503 -13.19 25.20 -6.07
CA LYS A 503 -12.16 24.42 -6.80
C LYS A 503 -12.23 22.89 -6.78
N TRP A 504 -13.38 22.29 -6.46
CA TRP A 504 -13.58 20.83 -6.62
C TRP A 504 -13.33 20.32 -8.05
N HIS A 505 -13.56 21.18 -9.05
CA HIS A 505 -13.43 20.83 -10.47
C HIS A 505 -11.96 20.66 -10.86
N GLU A 506 -11.04 21.31 -10.14
CA GLU A 506 -9.60 21.23 -10.34
C GLU A 506 -8.99 19.92 -9.80
N LEU A 507 -9.79 19.06 -9.14
CA LEU A 507 -9.34 17.75 -8.66
C LEU A 507 -9.16 16.75 -9.81
N ILE A 508 -9.89 16.90 -10.93
CA ILE A 508 -9.71 16.07 -12.12
C ILE A 508 -8.81 16.81 -13.12
N PRO A 509 -7.60 16.27 -13.43
CA PRO A 509 -6.77 16.81 -14.50
C PRO A 509 -7.49 16.81 -15.86
N GLU A 510 -7.19 17.79 -16.71
CA GLU A 510 -7.81 17.91 -18.04
C GLU A 510 -7.65 16.65 -18.89
N ASN A 511 -6.46 16.03 -18.83
CA ASN A 511 -6.10 14.82 -19.58
C ASN A 511 -6.78 13.51 -19.11
N ARG A 512 -7.58 13.52 -18.04
CA ARG A 512 -8.30 12.35 -17.51
C ARG A 512 -9.76 12.35 -17.93
N LYS A 513 -10.04 11.86 -19.15
CA LYS A 513 -11.40 11.85 -19.74
C LYS A 513 -12.41 10.93 -19.05
N SER A 514 -11.96 9.87 -18.35
CA SER A 514 -12.85 8.89 -17.70
C SER A 514 -13.19 9.17 -16.24
N LYS A 515 -12.53 10.16 -15.61
CA LYS A 515 -12.78 10.50 -14.20
C LYS A 515 -14.00 11.41 -14.07
N ARG A 516 -14.77 11.20 -13.01
CA ARG A 516 -16.01 11.94 -12.72
C ARG A 516 -16.09 12.32 -11.24
N ILE A 517 -16.76 13.43 -10.94
CA ILE A 517 -17.07 13.87 -9.57
C ILE A 517 -18.58 14.05 -9.43
N ILE A 518 -19.15 13.55 -8.33
CA ILE A 518 -20.50 13.89 -7.87
C ILE A 518 -20.37 14.74 -6.60
N ILE A 519 -21.03 15.89 -6.57
CA ILE A 519 -21.09 16.79 -5.42
C ILE A 519 -22.54 16.80 -4.90
N VAL A 520 -22.71 16.52 -3.62
CA VAL A 520 -24.03 16.46 -2.95
C VAL A 520 -24.08 17.52 -1.85
N GLY A 521 -25.11 18.37 -1.81
CA GLY A 521 -25.19 19.50 -0.88
C GLY A 521 -26.53 20.24 -0.89
N THR A 522 -26.76 21.08 0.14
CA THR A 522 -28.02 21.79 0.41
C THR A 522 -28.23 23.07 -0.40
N ASN A 523 -27.19 23.86 -0.60
CA ASN A 523 -27.22 25.13 -1.33
C ASN A 523 -26.16 25.17 -2.43
N ILE A 524 -26.22 24.20 -3.35
CA ILE A 524 -25.33 24.19 -4.51
C ILE A 524 -25.99 25.01 -5.63
N GLY A 525 -25.47 26.21 -5.93
CA GLY A 525 -26.04 27.18 -6.88
C GLY A 525 -26.67 26.60 -8.17
N LYS A 526 -25.96 26.59 -9.31
CA LYS A 526 -26.45 25.96 -10.57
C LYS A 526 -26.41 24.42 -10.47
N ALA A 527 -27.26 23.83 -9.63
CA ALA A 527 -27.41 22.38 -9.53
C ALA A 527 -27.90 21.78 -10.86
N SER A 528 -27.26 20.69 -11.29
CA SER A 528 -27.63 19.96 -12.51
C SER A 528 -28.73 18.93 -12.29
N MET A 529 -28.95 18.55 -11.03
CA MET A 529 -29.91 17.54 -10.60
C MET A 529 -30.42 17.92 -9.21
N GLN A 530 -31.67 17.59 -8.92
CA GLN A 530 -32.28 17.73 -7.61
C GLN A 530 -32.69 16.35 -7.09
N ASP A 531 -32.46 16.11 -5.80
CA ASP A 531 -32.99 14.97 -5.05
C ASP A 531 -33.67 15.53 -3.81
N LYS A 532 -34.88 15.06 -3.49
CA LYS A 532 -35.60 15.47 -2.29
C LYS A 532 -35.77 14.26 -1.40
N PHE A 533 -35.50 14.40 -0.11
CA PHE A 533 -35.74 13.34 0.83
C PHE A 533 -37.26 13.03 0.92
N CYS A 534 -37.59 11.75 0.82
CA CYS A 534 -38.95 11.24 0.89
C CYS A 534 -38.94 10.00 1.80
N PHE A 535 -39.79 10.00 2.83
CA PHE A 535 -39.92 8.89 3.77
C PHE A 535 -40.38 7.62 3.06
N CYS A 536 -41.27 7.73 2.08
CA CYS A 536 -41.74 6.60 1.28
C CYS A 536 -40.63 5.94 0.45
N ASP A 537 -39.46 6.57 0.31
CA ASP A 537 -38.30 5.98 -0.35
C ASP A 537 -37.56 4.99 0.58
N LEU A 538 -37.87 4.97 1.87
CA LEU A 538 -37.21 4.09 2.84
C LEU A 538 -37.66 2.63 2.68
N ASN A 539 -36.80 1.70 3.08
CA ASN A 539 -37.19 0.29 3.11
C ASN A 539 -38.01 -0.03 4.37
N ARG A 540 -38.82 -1.11 4.29
CA ARG A 540 -39.74 -1.52 5.37
C ARG A 540 -39.05 -1.64 6.73
N LYS A 541 -37.81 -2.13 6.78
CA LYS A 541 -37.05 -2.30 8.03
C LYS A 541 -36.68 -0.96 8.67
N THR A 542 -36.25 0.02 7.87
CA THR A 542 -35.90 1.36 8.35
C THR A 542 -37.17 2.11 8.77
N GLU A 543 -38.24 1.99 7.99
CA GLU A 543 -39.55 2.53 8.34
C GLU A 543 -40.05 1.98 9.68
N ALA A 544 -40.06 0.65 9.88
CA ALA A 544 -40.47 0.02 11.13
C ALA A 544 -39.60 0.46 12.32
N LYS A 545 -38.28 0.63 12.10
CA LYS A 545 -37.36 1.12 13.13
C LYS A 545 -37.69 2.56 13.55
N LEU A 546 -38.18 3.39 12.63
CA LEU A 546 -38.58 4.78 12.91
C LEU A 546 -39.96 4.84 13.55
N GLN A 547 -40.90 4.06 13.03
CA GLN A 547 -42.25 3.87 13.55
C GLN A 547 -42.27 3.44 15.03
N SER A 548 -41.32 2.59 15.43
CA SER A 548 -41.18 2.14 16.83
C SER A 548 -40.53 3.15 17.78
N LYS A 549 -40.03 4.30 17.30
CA LYS A 549 -39.45 5.34 18.16
C LYS A 549 -40.53 6.13 18.89
N CYS A 550 -40.21 6.61 20.08
CA CYS A 550 -41.11 7.45 20.88
C CYS A 550 -40.85 8.94 20.63
N VAL A 551 -41.93 9.71 20.52
CA VAL A 551 -41.96 11.17 20.55
C VAL A 551 -42.74 11.63 21.77
N GLN A 552 -42.39 12.79 22.33
CA GLN A 552 -43.05 13.33 23.51
C GLN A 552 -43.53 14.76 23.26
N PHE A 553 -44.85 14.91 23.22
CA PHE A 553 -45.52 16.21 23.22
C PHE A 553 -45.73 16.70 24.67
N GLN A 554 -46.85 17.37 24.93
CA GLN A 554 -47.30 17.77 26.27
C GLN A 554 -48.01 16.63 27.01
N GLY A 555 -47.35 15.47 27.11
CA GLY A 555 -47.94 14.25 27.65
C GLY A 555 -46.94 13.09 27.76
N PRO A 556 -47.42 11.86 28.01
CA PRO A 556 -46.57 10.68 28.04
C PRO A 556 -45.97 10.39 26.66
N PRO A 557 -44.76 9.80 26.57
CA PRO A 557 -44.16 9.41 25.30
C PRO A 557 -45.07 8.47 24.50
N MET A 558 -45.26 8.76 23.21
CA MET A 558 -46.03 7.93 22.27
C MET A 558 -45.15 7.44 21.13
N LYS A 559 -45.44 6.27 20.58
CA LYS A 559 -44.69 5.76 19.41
C LYS A 559 -45.13 6.47 18.14
N VAL A 560 -44.21 6.68 17.20
CA VAL A 560 -44.50 7.28 15.89
C VAL A 560 -45.57 6.48 15.15
N GLU A 561 -45.58 5.15 15.22
CA GLU A 561 -46.58 4.28 14.58
C GLU A 561 -48.02 4.58 15.01
N THR A 562 -48.21 5.05 16.24
CA THR A 562 -49.53 5.37 16.79
C THR A 562 -50.08 6.73 16.31
N LEU A 563 -49.26 7.49 15.57
CA LEU A 563 -49.61 8.81 15.05
C LEU A 563 -50.04 8.78 13.57
N LEU A 564 -50.14 7.61 12.94
CA LEU A 564 -50.18 7.46 11.48
C LEU A 564 -51.31 6.54 11.02
N ASP A 565 -52.21 7.06 10.17
CA ASP A 565 -53.35 6.29 9.63
C ASP A 565 -52.99 5.60 8.31
N LYS A 566 -52.19 6.25 7.45
CA LYS A 566 -51.72 5.71 6.17
C LYS A 566 -50.24 6.02 5.87
N ARG A 567 -49.61 5.13 5.09
CA ARG A 567 -48.19 5.25 4.69
C ARG A 567 -47.86 6.50 3.87
N SER A 568 -48.83 7.06 3.14
CA SER A 568 -48.68 8.28 2.34
C SER A 568 -48.54 9.57 3.16
N GLU A 569 -48.83 9.50 4.46
CA GLU A 569 -48.93 10.67 5.34
C GLU A 569 -47.61 10.99 6.06
N PHE A 570 -46.63 10.08 5.99
CA PHE A 570 -45.31 10.25 6.62
C PHE A 570 -44.57 11.52 6.17
N ASN A 571 -44.60 11.80 4.85
CA ASN A 571 -43.97 13.00 4.29
C ASN A 571 -44.67 14.30 4.72
N ALA A 572 -45.93 14.22 5.14
CA ALA A 572 -46.70 15.36 5.62
C ALA A 572 -46.44 15.65 7.11
N ILE A 573 -46.01 14.64 7.88
CA ILE A 573 -45.86 14.73 9.34
C ILE A 573 -44.40 14.89 9.78
N ILE A 574 -43.46 14.16 9.19
CA ILE A 574 -42.06 14.15 9.64
C ILE A 574 -41.19 14.90 8.62
N ASN A 575 -40.84 16.15 8.94
CA ASN A 575 -39.85 16.89 8.17
C ASN A 575 -38.43 16.34 8.41
N LEU A 576 -37.46 16.77 7.61
CA LEU A 576 -36.08 16.28 7.69
C LEU A 576 -35.42 16.51 9.07
N MET A 577 -35.72 17.63 9.73
CA MET A 577 -35.16 17.94 11.05
C MET A 577 -35.70 16.97 12.12
N SER A 578 -37.03 16.80 12.18
CA SER A 578 -37.66 15.84 13.09
C SER A 578 -37.24 14.40 12.79
N PHE A 579 -37.00 14.06 11.52
CA PHE A 579 -36.45 12.77 11.11
C PHE A 579 -35.03 12.54 11.66
N GLN A 580 -34.17 13.56 11.61
CA GLN A 580 -32.81 13.48 12.15
C GLN A 580 -32.81 13.34 13.68
N GLU A 581 -33.71 14.05 14.37
CA GLU A 581 -33.88 13.93 15.82
C GLU A 581 -34.35 12.52 16.22
N LEU A 582 -35.36 11.98 15.55
CA LEU A 582 -35.86 10.61 15.77
C LEU A 582 -34.77 9.54 15.58
N LEU A 583 -33.90 9.72 14.59
CA LEU A 583 -32.79 8.82 14.32
C LEU A 583 -31.70 8.87 15.39
N SER A 584 -31.48 10.03 16.02
CA SER A 584 -30.52 10.18 17.12
C SER A 584 -30.93 9.44 18.39
N GLY A 585 -32.19 9.00 18.48
CA GLY A 585 -32.75 8.37 19.66
C GLY A 585 -33.14 9.35 20.76
N ALA A 586 -32.99 10.65 20.51
CA ALA A 586 -33.56 11.69 21.36
C ALA A 586 -35.08 11.57 21.34
N ILE A 587 -35.69 11.72 22.52
CA ILE A 587 -37.12 12.00 22.61
C ILE A 587 -37.29 13.42 22.07
N VAL A 588 -37.97 13.55 20.93
CA VAL A 588 -38.37 14.86 20.41
C VAL A 588 -39.33 15.46 21.43
N LYS A 589 -38.86 16.48 22.18
CA LYS A 589 -39.63 17.19 23.20
C LYS A 589 -40.15 18.49 22.62
N ILE A 590 -41.47 18.61 22.49
CA ILE A 590 -42.09 19.86 22.07
C ILE A 590 -42.50 20.64 23.32
N PRO A 591 -41.95 21.85 23.56
CA PRO A 591 -42.16 22.60 24.80
C PRO A 591 -43.63 23.01 25.01
N ALA A 592 -44.04 23.12 26.27
CA ALA A 592 -45.33 23.69 26.65
C ALA A 592 -45.33 25.22 26.45
N PRO A 593 -46.43 25.84 26.00
CA PRO A 593 -46.54 27.30 25.97
C PRO A 593 -46.50 27.85 27.40
N ILE A 594 -46.05 29.10 27.51
CA ILE A 594 -45.78 29.82 28.78
C ILE A 594 -47.09 30.13 29.57
N THR A 595 -48.26 29.83 29.03
CA THR A 595 -49.55 30.15 29.67
C THR A 595 -50.08 29.02 30.53
N SER A 596 -50.38 29.35 31.79
CA SER A 596 -50.95 28.47 32.82
C SER A 596 -52.40 28.10 32.51
N LEU A 597 -52.61 27.01 31.77
CA LEU A 597 -53.93 26.36 31.65
C LEU A 597 -53.89 24.92 32.20
N PRO A 598 -55.02 24.38 32.71
CA PRO A 598 -55.06 23.11 33.43
C PRO A 598 -54.63 21.92 32.58
N LYS A 599 -53.86 21.01 33.20
CA LYS A 599 -53.19 19.81 32.65
C LYS A 599 -54.09 18.71 32.03
N LYS A 600 -55.31 18.99 31.57
CA LYS A 600 -56.23 17.96 31.02
C LYS A 600 -56.47 17.99 29.51
N PHE A 601 -55.93 18.97 28.79
CA PHE A 601 -56.04 19.02 27.33
C PHE A 601 -54.71 19.47 26.71
N ALA A 602 -54.24 18.72 25.71
CA ALA A 602 -53.07 19.10 24.92
C ALA A 602 -53.50 20.16 23.89
N TYR A 603 -53.37 21.43 24.24
CA TYR A 603 -53.68 22.54 23.34
C TYR A 603 -52.51 23.51 23.26
N ILE A 604 -52.16 23.93 22.05
CA ILE A 604 -51.32 25.10 21.77
C ILE A 604 -52.17 26.05 20.94
N GLU A 605 -52.34 27.27 21.44
CA GLU A 605 -53.00 28.37 20.73
C GLU A 605 -52.09 28.87 19.60
N ARG A 606 -52.65 29.16 18.40
CA ARG A 606 -51.93 29.87 17.32
C ARG A 606 -52.76 31.00 16.72
N GLN A 607 -52.15 32.18 16.70
CA GLN A 607 -52.49 33.31 15.82
C GLN A 607 -52.15 32.98 14.35
N LEU A 608 -52.93 33.50 13.41
CA LEU A 608 -52.74 33.37 11.96
C LEU A 608 -51.69 34.39 11.47
N GLU A 609 -50.86 33.99 10.50
CA GLU A 609 -50.12 34.95 9.67
C GLU A 609 -51.01 35.44 8.53
N PHE A 610 -51.12 36.76 8.38
CA PHE A 610 -51.75 37.38 7.22
C PHE A 610 -50.66 37.90 6.27
N SER A 611 -50.72 37.50 4.99
CA SER A 611 -49.95 38.15 3.94
C SER A 611 -50.56 39.52 3.63
N SER A 612 -49.88 40.58 4.06
CA SER A 612 -50.10 42.02 3.79
C SER A 612 -51.48 42.61 4.14
N TYR A 613 -51.56 43.28 5.29
CA TYR A 613 -52.62 44.25 5.57
C TYR A 613 -52.40 45.52 4.75
N HIS A 614 -53.29 45.79 3.79
CA HIS A 614 -53.38 47.10 3.15
C HIS A 614 -54.21 48.06 4.01
N GLU A 615 -53.87 49.35 4.02
CA GLU A 615 -54.65 50.42 4.71
C GLU A 615 -56.15 50.39 4.35
N ASP A 616 -56.49 49.90 3.16
CA ASP A 616 -57.86 49.80 2.67
C ASP A 616 -58.74 48.84 3.52
N PHE A 617 -58.15 47.84 4.18
CA PHE A 617 -58.89 46.91 5.04
C PHE A 617 -59.50 47.61 6.27
N HIS A 618 -58.74 48.52 6.91
CA HIS A 618 -59.22 49.24 8.08
C HIS A 618 -60.33 50.23 7.72
N ASN A 619 -60.24 50.86 6.55
CA ASN A 619 -61.28 51.74 6.02
C ASN A 619 -62.57 50.96 5.72
N GLN A 620 -62.48 49.77 5.13
CA GLN A 620 -63.64 48.92 4.87
C GLN A 620 -64.28 48.41 6.17
N LEU A 621 -63.46 48.09 7.18
CA LEU A 621 -63.94 47.63 8.48
C LEU A 621 -64.66 48.72 9.25
N ALA A 622 -64.10 49.93 9.26
CA ALA A 622 -64.72 51.10 9.88
C ALA A 622 -66.11 51.38 9.26
N ARG A 623 -66.19 51.38 7.91
CA ARG A 623 -67.48 51.57 7.19
C ARG A 623 -68.52 50.49 7.52
N LYS A 624 -68.14 49.21 7.56
CA LYS A 624 -69.09 48.11 7.87
C LYS A 624 -69.58 48.11 9.32
N LEU A 625 -68.83 48.76 10.21
CA LEU A 625 -69.22 48.94 11.61
C LEU A 625 -69.93 50.30 11.84
N GLY A 626 -70.03 51.16 10.83
CA GLY A 626 -70.58 52.51 10.96
C GLY A 626 -69.70 53.45 11.79
N LEU A 627 -68.40 53.17 11.85
CA LEU A 627 -67.42 53.89 12.67
C LEU A 627 -66.49 54.72 11.79
N THR A 628 -65.91 55.77 12.37
CA THR A 628 -64.70 56.40 11.84
C THR A 628 -63.46 55.53 12.11
N LEU A 629 -62.37 55.79 11.39
CA LEU A 629 -61.13 55.02 11.55
C LEU A 629 -60.53 55.17 12.96
N GLU A 630 -60.67 56.35 13.57
CA GLU A 630 -60.17 56.61 14.93
C GLU A 630 -61.03 55.89 15.98
N GLU A 631 -62.35 55.84 15.82
CA GLU A 631 -63.24 55.04 16.68
C GLU A 631 -62.96 53.53 16.55
N LEU A 632 -62.64 53.06 15.33
CA LEU A 632 -62.23 51.67 15.12
C LEU A 632 -60.92 51.35 15.87
N LYS A 633 -59.91 52.23 15.79
CA LYS A 633 -58.62 52.04 16.48
C LYS A 633 -58.78 52.00 18.01
N GLN A 634 -59.75 52.73 18.55
CA GLN A 634 -60.09 52.67 19.98
C GLN A 634 -60.82 51.38 20.37
N LYS A 635 -61.35 50.62 19.41
CA LYS A 635 -62.00 49.33 19.65
C LYS A 635 -61.11 48.12 19.39
N CYS A 636 -60.33 48.17 18.32
CA CYS A 636 -59.32 47.16 18.00
C CYS A 636 -58.22 47.74 17.13
N ARG A 637 -56.99 47.29 17.35
CA ARG A 637 -55.85 47.61 16.48
C ARG A 637 -55.29 46.33 15.91
N ILE A 638 -55.01 46.35 14.61
CA ILE A 638 -54.32 45.25 13.95
C ILE A 638 -52.89 45.71 13.71
N ASP A 639 -51.91 44.97 14.22
CA ASP A 639 -50.50 45.28 14.03
C ASP A 639 -49.95 44.63 12.75
N PRO A 640 -49.56 45.42 11.72
CA PRO A 640 -48.99 44.89 10.50
C PRO A 640 -47.60 44.29 10.68
N ALA A 641 -46.82 44.73 11.68
CA ALA A 641 -45.46 44.27 11.94
C ALA A 641 -45.43 42.92 12.68
N LEU A 642 -46.51 42.58 13.39
CA LEU A 642 -46.70 41.31 14.11
C LEU A 642 -47.66 40.38 13.37
N LEU A 643 -47.47 40.25 12.05
CA LEU A 643 -48.17 39.27 11.21
C LEU A 643 -49.71 39.37 11.26
N GLY A 644 -50.27 40.50 11.70
CA GLY A 644 -51.72 40.70 11.79
C GLY A 644 -52.37 40.42 13.13
N SER A 645 -51.61 40.45 14.23
CA SER A 645 -52.18 40.30 15.58
C SER A 645 -53.21 41.39 15.85
N ILE A 646 -54.37 40.99 16.39
CA ILE A 646 -55.45 41.91 16.77
C ILE A 646 -55.36 42.17 18.27
N GLU A 647 -55.09 43.42 18.62
CA GLU A 647 -55.26 43.96 19.96
C GLU A 647 -56.71 44.42 20.13
N TRP A 648 -57.38 43.91 21.16
CA TRP A 648 -58.77 44.22 21.47
C TRP A 648 -58.84 45.19 22.64
N PHE A 649 -59.50 46.33 22.43
CA PHE A 649 -59.76 47.33 23.47
C PHE A 649 -61.24 47.33 23.89
N VAL A 650 -61.99 46.32 23.46
CA VAL A 650 -63.40 46.08 23.79
C VAL A 650 -63.59 44.81 24.60
N SER A 651 -64.74 44.73 25.29
CA SER A 651 -65.16 43.56 26.07
C SER A 651 -65.36 42.33 25.18
N ASP A 652 -65.25 41.14 25.78
CA ASP A 652 -65.38 39.87 25.06
C ASP A 652 -66.74 39.68 24.37
N GLU A 653 -67.77 40.40 24.79
CA GLU A 653 -69.11 40.38 24.18
C GLU A 653 -69.17 41.16 22.85
N GLU A 654 -68.35 42.20 22.68
CA GLU A 654 -68.30 43.00 21.45
C GLU A 654 -67.37 42.41 20.37
N ARG A 655 -66.34 41.67 20.77
CA ARG A 655 -65.35 41.06 19.86
C ARG A 655 -65.97 40.22 18.74
N PRO A 656 -66.99 39.36 18.99
CA PRO A 656 -67.61 38.54 17.94
C PRO A 656 -68.24 39.36 16.82
N ASN A 657 -68.79 40.55 17.13
CA ASN A 657 -69.41 41.41 16.14
C ASN A 657 -68.38 42.03 15.19
N ILE A 658 -67.31 42.59 15.76
CA ILE A 658 -66.18 43.16 15.00
C ILE A 658 -65.51 42.07 14.15
N TRP A 659 -65.27 40.91 14.75
CA TRP A 659 -64.70 39.75 14.06
C TRP A 659 -65.59 39.27 12.90
N ARG A 660 -66.91 39.26 13.07
CA ARG A 660 -67.86 38.92 11.99
C ARG A 660 -67.72 39.87 10.79
N LYS A 661 -67.60 41.19 11.04
CA LYS A 661 -67.43 42.19 9.98
C LYS A 661 -66.06 42.09 9.29
N MET A 662 -65.00 41.79 10.02
CA MET A 662 -63.70 41.45 9.44
C MET A 662 -63.81 40.25 8.47
N LYS A 663 -64.55 39.19 8.85
CA LYS A 663 -64.77 38.02 7.98
C LYS A 663 -65.56 38.35 6.71
N GLU A 664 -66.55 39.24 6.79
CA GLU A 664 -67.32 39.67 5.61
C GLU A 664 -66.41 40.33 4.57
N ILE A 665 -65.51 41.23 5.00
CA ILE A 665 -64.55 41.93 4.12
C ILE A 665 -63.58 40.94 3.46
N LEU A 666 -63.08 39.98 4.24
CA LEU A 666 -62.18 38.95 3.73
C LEU A 666 -62.86 38.01 2.72
N LYS A 667 -64.19 37.82 2.80
CA LYS A 667 -64.96 37.06 1.82
C LYS A 667 -65.21 37.85 0.53
N GLU A 668 -65.37 39.16 0.64
CA GLU A 668 -65.66 40.06 -0.49
C GLU A 668 -64.40 40.33 -1.35
N ASN A 669 -63.21 40.39 -0.74
CA ASN A 669 -61.94 40.64 -1.45
C ASN A 669 -61.16 39.36 -1.77
N ARG A 670 -61.53 38.65 -2.85
CA ARG A 670 -60.90 37.37 -3.25
C ARG A 670 -59.42 37.44 -3.63
N THR A 671 -58.84 38.61 -3.93
CA THR A 671 -57.40 38.79 -4.19
C THR A 671 -56.55 38.93 -2.92
N LEU A 672 -57.17 39.22 -1.76
CA LEU A 672 -56.55 39.12 -0.43
C LEU A 672 -56.73 37.73 0.19
N ALA A 673 -57.54 36.86 -0.43
CA ALA A 673 -58.01 35.60 0.11
C ALA A 673 -57.26 34.36 -0.46
N SER A 674 -56.01 34.50 -0.91
CA SER A 674 -55.14 33.33 -1.06
C SER A 674 -54.46 33.04 0.29
N THR A 675 -55.20 32.39 1.20
CA THR A 675 -54.90 31.08 1.82
C THR A 675 -55.77 30.90 3.09
N VAL A 676 -56.64 29.88 3.07
CA VAL A 676 -57.38 29.24 4.19
C VAL A 676 -58.55 29.98 4.86
N ILE A 677 -59.76 29.48 4.56
CA ILE A 677 -60.95 29.49 5.43
C ILE A 677 -60.73 28.49 6.58
N ARG A 678 -60.90 28.90 7.84
CA ARG A 678 -60.90 27.97 9.00
C ARG A 678 -62.22 27.20 9.10
N GLN A 679 -62.08 25.91 9.39
CA GLN A 679 -63.11 24.90 9.56
C GLN A 679 -63.70 24.94 10.98
N GLU A 680 -64.47 25.98 11.29
CA GLU A 680 -65.09 26.17 12.62
C GLU A 680 -66.63 25.98 12.60
N ASN A 681 -67.23 25.59 11.47
CA ASN A 681 -68.67 25.31 11.36
C ASN A 681 -69.06 23.83 11.56
N HIS A 682 -68.22 22.99 12.16
CA HIS A 682 -68.56 21.58 12.43
C HIS A 682 -68.49 21.15 13.90
N PHE A 683 -68.38 22.07 14.85
CA PHE A 683 -68.46 21.73 16.28
C PHE A 683 -69.62 22.43 16.97
N ALA A 684 -70.81 22.17 16.47
CA ALA A 684 -72.05 22.33 17.21
C ALA A 684 -72.92 21.09 16.94
N ASP A 685 -72.41 19.92 17.31
CA ASP A 685 -73.28 18.76 17.54
C ASP A 685 -72.76 17.96 18.73
N LYS A 686 -73.69 17.44 19.53
CA LYS A 686 -73.53 17.16 20.98
C LYS A 686 -72.70 15.93 21.36
N ASP A 687 -71.94 15.31 20.46
CA ASP A 687 -71.25 14.03 20.73
C ASP A 687 -69.73 14.04 20.46
N TRP A 688 -68.98 14.77 21.29
CA TRP A 688 -67.51 14.88 21.15
C TRP A 688 -66.70 14.00 22.13
N LYS A 689 -67.33 13.09 22.89
CA LYS A 689 -66.68 12.33 23.98
C LYS A 689 -65.57 11.33 23.59
N SER A 690 -65.07 11.29 22.36
CA SER A 690 -64.12 10.24 21.94
C SER A 690 -63.02 10.62 20.93
N ARG A 691 -62.65 11.90 20.77
CA ARG A 691 -61.57 12.27 19.81
C ARG A 691 -60.45 13.08 20.46
N ILE A 692 -59.21 12.57 20.38
CA ILE A 692 -57.97 13.28 20.75
C ILE A 692 -57.31 13.78 19.45
N MET A 693 -56.99 15.07 19.37
CA MET A 693 -56.32 15.69 18.23
C MET A 693 -54.87 16.03 18.62
N ILE A 694 -53.87 15.45 17.96
CA ILE A 694 -52.46 15.76 18.19
C ILE A 694 -51.97 16.62 17.02
N ILE A 695 -51.62 17.88 17.32
CA ILE A 695 -51.00 18.80 16.37
C ILE A 695 -49.50 18.81 16.65
N SER A 696 -48.68 18.49 15.64
CA SER A 696 -47.26 18.80 15.71
C SER A 696 -46.75 19.33 14.38
N SER A 697 -46.30 20.57 14.38
CA SER A 697 -45.18 21.04 13.59
C SER A 697 -44.70 22.38 14.16
N VAL A 698 -43.44 22.72 13.89
CA VAL A 698 -42.83 24.03 14.16
C VAL A 698 -43.68 25.17 13.56
N ALA A 699 -43.58 26.37 14.12
CA ALA A 699 -44.25 27.55 13.55
C ALA A 699 -43.87 27.72 12.06
N GLY A 700 -44.87 27.95 11.19
CA GLY A 700 -44.65 28.37 9.79
C GLY A 700 -44.89 27.36 8.65
N THR A 701 -45.21 26.07 8.89
CA THR A 701 -45.30 25.08 7.78
C THR A 701 -46.69 24.53 7.44
N GLY A 702 -47.75 25.19 7.92
CA GLY A 702 -49.18 24.91 7.64
C GLY A 702 -49.51 23.58 6.93
N LYS A 703 -49.79 22.52 7.68
CA LYS A 703 -50.55 21.30 7.30
C LYS A 703 -50.77 20.42 8.54
N SER A 704 -52.00 19.90 8.69
CA SER A 704 -52.46 19.08 9.82
C SER A 704 -52.95 17.72 9.32
N LEU A 705 -52.80 16.65 10.10
CA LEU A 705 -53.40 15.33 9.84
C LEU A 705 -54.31 14.91 11.02
N GLY A 706 -55.49 14.36 10.75
CA GLY A 706 -56.47 13.93 11.77
C GLY A 706 -56.54 12.40 11.87
N TYR A 707 -56.74 11.88 13.09
CA TYR A 707 -56.87 10.44 13.38
C TYR A 707 -58.23 10.11 14.02
N GLN A 708 -58.78 8.92 13.75
CA GLN A 708 -60.04 8.41 14.33
C GLN A 708 -59.83 7.02 14.96
N ASN A 709 -60.05 6.87 16.27
CA ASN A 709 -59.91 5.58 16.96
C ASN A 709 -61.27 4.86 17.04
N ARG A 710 -61.36 3.61 16.54
CA ARG A 710 -62.42 2.66 16.93
C ARG A 710 -61.91 1.85 18.11
N LEU A 711 -62.38 2.16 19.31
CA LEU A 711 -62.47 1.18 20.40
C LEU A 711 -63.92 0.73 20.46
N SER A 712 -64.16 -0.48 19.99
CA SER A 712 -65.40 -1.21 20.22
C SER A 712 -65.58 -1.48 21.71
N GLU A 713 -66.84 -1.41 22.11
CA GLU A 713 -67.39 -1.61 23.44
C GLU A 713 -66.88 -2.89 24.13
N ALA A 714 -66.60 -2.75 25.43
CA ALA A 714 -66.79 -3.80 26.40
C ALA A 714 -67.65 -3.22 27.53
N TYR A 715 -68.96 -3.20 27.29
CA TYR A 715 -70.00 -3.75 28.16
C TYR A 715 -71.18 -4.18 27.30
#